data_AF-A0A0G4F9V0-F1
#
_entry.id   AF-A0A0G4F9V0-F1
#
_cell.length_a   1.000
_cell.length_b   1.000
_cell.length_c   1.000
_cell.angle_alpha   90.00
_cell.angle_beta   90.00
_cell.angle_gamma   90.00
#
_symmetry.space_group_name_H-M   'P 1'
#
loop_
_entity.id
_entity.type
_entity.pdbx_description
1 polymer ?
#
loop_
_entity_poly.entity_id
_entity_poly.type
_entity_poly.pdbx_seq_one_letter_code
_entity_poly.pdbx_strand_id
1 'polypeptide(L)'
;MLRISALLLLHLAVYVHGQLQGPNGPGACCLTDGSCTVTSPATCGDVTVNGRYLGDGTNCLSSTACSGACCIGGTCADTARGACAGTFQGEGSTCSTSVCAGACCNDEGNCTVIDRATCQNNGGLYQGDGVICAETTCTGACCGITGACEDTTRGECSGFFQGFGKMCNEVSCTGACCRDEGCLDQTRAQCANTAGGTMPAGLYQGDGKMCNEVSCTGACCLADGTCEDTSRNFCTTMTSGLFQGENTACTDAVCTGGCCQTNGNCFDTTRLICGALSPSGSYQGDGKLCADVQCRGACCTASGACEVTSRDICAGNGGLFQGNGKMCADVECTGACCQANGSCEDTPRATCVGEALFQGEGKMCNDVACAGACCVPSGVVGEFSSSCQVLSRAECEDVSGLYKGDGKHCDAAACSGACCKENGDCEDLPRDECEDLVGSNYQGDGKMCNDVQCSGACCTVDGNCEDLSRFACQDAGGFYQGDGKMCIMSHCDGACCLPNGECTTITRASCDNAGGLYRGDGKMCSQVECAGACCKTDGSCEDLSREECVDISGAFQGNGKMCNEVECAGACCKSDGSCEDLSRGECSDLSFASYQGDGKMCNEVKCAGACCLDDGNCEDTSRYDCVQIKTGLYQGDGKMCNRVQCSGACCKLDGNCEDLSRVECNDIDGRYQGNGKMCNQVKCSGACCLKDGTCEDLSRFDCDVLPKAQYQGDGKMCNEVYCPKPIGACCYGKDDKKCRQDLTKEECLSTKGIFQGEHTTCNDDDIACPKQKMDFSNSKFDFGGGLDMPEMGNLFKDFKLDMPDFDFKNMMDGIDFKMPGRN
;
A
#
# COMPACT_ATOMS: atom_id res chain seq x y z
N MET A 1 -27.68 81.22 45.57
CA MET A 1 -29.10 80.95 45.86
C MET A 1 -29.84 80.82 44.55
N LEU A 2 -30.53 79.70 44.34
CA LEU A 2 -30.79 79.04 43.06
C LEU A 2 -31.45 79.93 41.98
N ARG A 3 -30.58 80.55 41.17
CA ARG A 3 -30.84 81.22 39.89
C ARG A 3 -29.82 80.72 38.86
N ILE A 4 -29.75 79.41 38.63
CA ILE A 4 -29.02 78.81 37.50
C ILE A 4 -29.75 77.48 37.21
N SER A 5 -30.78 77.50 36.36
CA SER A 5 -31.37 76.27 35.76
C SER A 5 -32.44 76.51 34.68
N ALA A 6 -32.86 77.75 34.39
CA ALA A 6 -33.87 78.03 33.36
C ALA A 6 -33.35 78.73 32.09
N LEU A 7 -32.08 79.20 32.09
CA LEU A 7 -31.45 79.86 30.93
C LEU A 7 -30.50 78.94 30.14
N LEU A 8 -30.19 77.74 30.63
CA LEU A 8 -29.45 76.72 29.87
C LEU A 8 -30.35 75.88 28.93
N LEU A 9 -31.68 75.91 29.14
CA LEU A 9 -32.65 75.16 28.33
C LEU A 9 -33.14 75.92 27.07
N LEU A 10 -32.84 77.22 26.95
CA LEU A 10 -33.18 78.04 25.77
C LEU A 10 -32.05 78.16 24.74
N HIS A 11 -30.84 77.67 25.05
CA HIS A 11 -29.73 77.57 24.07
C HIS A 11 -29.56 76.17 23.47
N LEU A 12 -30.29 75.16 23.97
CA LEU A 12 -30.30 73.79 23.41
C LEU A 12 -31.56 73.48 22.58
N ALA A 13 -32.58 74.34 22.60
CA ALA A 13 -33.77 74.21 21.75
C ALA A 13 -33.70 75.01 20.44
N VAL A 14 -32.60 75.73 20.19
CA VAL A 14 -32.36 76.49 18.93
C VAL A 14 -31.29 75.81 18.06
N TYR A 15 -30.68 74.71 18.51
CA TYR A 15 -29.61 74.01 17.76
C TYR A 15 -29.95 72.58 17.31
N VAL A 16 -31.22 72.14 17.41
CA VAL A 16 -31.64 70.80 16.91
C VAL A 16 -32.88 70.85 16.00
N HIS A 17 -33.37 72.03 15.62
CA HIS A 17 -34.40 72.19 14.57
C HIS A 17 -33.92 73.10 13.43
N GLY A 18 -32.61 73.14 13.21
CA GLY A 18 -31.98 74.02 12.23
C GLY A 18 -30.98 73.37 11.29
N GLN A 19 -30.76 72.05 11.32
CA GLN A 19 -29.83 71.36 10.41
C GLN A 19 -30.23 69.88 10.20
N LEU A 20 -31.41 69.62 9.63
CA LEU A 20 -31.65 68.42 8.80
C LEU A 20 -32.47 68.76 7.54
N GLN A 21 -32.47 70.03 7.12
CA GLN A 21 -32.58 70.31 5.70
C GLN A 21 -31.15 70.26 5.15
N GLY A 22 -30.67 69.04 4.93
CA GLY A 22 -29.86 68.81 3.73
C GLY A 22 -30.68 69.28 2.52
N PRO A 23 -30.06 69.51 1.35
CA PRO A 23 -30.69 70.17 0.19
C PRO A 23 -31.88 69.40 -0.44
N ASN A 24 -32.46 68.44 0.28
CA ASN A 24 -33.29 67.40 -0.23
C ASN A 24 -34.77 67.61 0.13
N GLY A 25 -35.42 68.59 -0.53
CA GLY A 25 -36.89 68.64 -0.53
C GLY A 25 -37.46 67.39 -1.19
N PRO A 26 -38.65 66.90 -0.80
CA PRO A 26 -39.22 65.70 -1.40
C PRO A 26 -39.36 65.87 -2.91
N GLY A 27 -39.06 64.81 -3.63
CA GLY A 27 -38.94 64.77 -5.08
C GLY A 27 -39.77 63.64 -5.68
N ALA A 28 -39.93 63.65 -7.00
CA ALA A 28 -40.63 62.62 -7.73
C ALA A 28 -39.95 61.25 -7.55
N CYS A 29 -40.74 60.27 -7.17
CA CYS A 29 -40.42 58.87 -7.02
C CYS A 29 -41.26 58.09 -8.01
N CYS A 30 -40.60 57.51 -9.00
CA CYS A 30 -41.23 56.70 -10.03
C CYS A 30 -41.31 55.25 -9.58
N LEU A 31 -42.53 54.75 -9.42
CA LEU A 31 -42.80 53.36 -9.09
C LEU A 31 -42.69 52.49 -10.35
N THR A 32 -42.52 51.19 -10.16
CA THR A 32 -42.32 50.24 -11.26
C THR A 32 -43.51 50.14 -12.21
N ASP A 33 -44.72 50.49 -11.75
CA ASP A 33 -45.95 50.52 -12.55
C ASP A 33 -46.15 51.82 -13.36
N GLY A 34 -45.19 52.75 -13.30
CA GLY A 34 -45.26 54.04 -13.99
C GLY A 34 -45.99 55.14 -13.22
N SER A 35 -46.50 54.84 -12.02
CA SER A 35 -47.06 55.86 -11.15
C SER A 35 -45.95 56.71 -10.51
N CYS A 36 -46.26 57.99 -10.29
CA CYS A 36 -45.32 58.95 -9.72
C CYS A 36 -45.88 59.48 -8.40
N THR A 37 -45.06 59.44 -7.35
CA THR A 37 -45.37 60.05 -6.04
C THR A 37 -44.26 61.00 -5.63
N VAL A 38 -44.55 62.06 -4.87
CA VAL A 38 -43.51 62.97 -4.36
C VAL A 38 -43.18 62.55 -2.92
N THR A 39 -41.99 62.02 -2.68
CA THR A 39 -41.57 61.47 -1.37
C THR A 39 -40.09 61.73 -1.10
N SER A 40 -39.52 61.17 -0.03
CA SER A 40 -38.09 61.26 0.26
C SER A 40 -37.29 60.18 -0.49
N PRO A 41 -35.97 60.37 -0.73
CA PRO A 41 -35.14 59.35 -1.37
C PRO A 41 -35.16 58.01 -0.62
N ALA A 42 -35.18 58.05 0.72
CA ALA A 42 -35.19 56.86 1.58
C ALA A 42 -36.50 56.07 1.46
N THR A 43 -37.63 56.76 1.39
CA THR A 43 -38.94 56.11 1.21
C THR A 43 -39.11 55.59 -0.21
N CYS A 44 -38.49 56.24 -1.19
CA CYS A 44 -38.58 55.82 -2.58
C CYS A 44 -37.84 54.49 -2.83
N GLY A 45 -36.65 54.33 -2.24
CA GLY A 45 -35.83 53.12 -2.38
C GLY A 45 -36.13 52.00 -1.36
N ASP A 46 -37.17 52.13 -0.54
CA ASP A 46 -37.59 51.07 0.38
C ASP A 46 -37.99 49.80 -0.40
N VAL A 47 -37.68 48.61 0.12
CA VAL A 47 -37.92 47.30 -0.51
C VAL A 47 -39.40 47.10 -0.89
N THR A 48 -40.32 47.73 -0.16
CA THR A 48 -41.77 47.66 -0.41
C THR A 48 -42.25 48.54 -1.56
N VAL A 49 -41.53 49.62 -1.85
CA VAL A 49 -41.89 50.64 -2.86
C VAL A 49 -41.10 50.42 -4.15
N ASN A 50 -39.82 50.06 -4.02
CA ASN A 50 -38.87 49.75 -5.09
C ASN A 50 -38.88 50.81 -6.22
N GLY A 51 -39.08 52.08 -5.85
CA GLY A 51 -39.19 53.21 -6.76
C GLY A 51 -37.84 53.88 -6.99
N ARG A 52 -37.67 54.56 -8.13
CA ARG A 52 -36.48 55.36 -8.41
C ARG A 52 -36.74 56.83 -8.12
N TYR A 53 -35.90 57.41 -7.27
CA TYR A 53 -35.96 58.82 -6.91
C TYR A 53 -35.29 59.68 -7.98
N LEU A 54 -35.98 60.70 -8.51
CA LEU A 54 -35.48 61.57 -9.58
C LEU A 54 -34.67 62.79 -9.08
N GLY A 55 -34.45 62.88 -7.78
CA GLY A 55 -33.76 64.00 -7.15
C GLY A 55 -34.73 65.03 -6.58
N ASP A 56 -34.18 65.87 -5.72
CA ASP A 56 -34.96 66.76 -4.87
C ASP A 56 -35.56 67.95 -5.64
N GLY A 57 -36.82 68.30 -5.34
CA GLY A 57 -37.54 69.39 -6.03
C GLY A 57 -38.15 69.01 -7.39
N THR A 58 -38.03 67.75 -7.83
CA THR A 58 -38.75 67.22 -9.00
C THR A 58 -40.23 66.95 -8.66
N ASN A 59 -41.14 67.07 -9.64
CA ASN A 59 -42.58 66.87 -9.44
C ASN A 59 -43.19 65.92 -10.48
N CYS A 60 -44.38 65.39 -10.18
CA CYS A 60 -45.09 64.42 -11.01
C CYS A 60 -46.01 65.04 -12.09
N LEU A 61 -45.88 66.34 -12.39
CA LEU A 61 -46.82 67.06 -13.26
C LEU A 61 -46.58 66.83 -14.76
N SER A 62 -45.45 66.25 -15.14
CA SER A 62 -45.19 65.77 -16.49
C SER A 62 -45.32 64.24 -16.50
N SER A 63 -46.27 63.72 -17.27
CA SER A 63 -46.40 62.27 -17.53
C SER A 63 -45.18 61.66 -18.24
N THR A 64 -44.22 62.51 -18.63
CA THR A 64 -42.93 62.17 -19.22
C THR A 64 -41.81 62.03 -18.18
N ALA A 65 -42.05 62.37 -16.90
CA ALA A 65 -41.03 62.27 -15.86
C ALA A 65 -40.79 60.84 -15.37
N CYS A 66 -41.79 59.96 -15.46
CA CYS A 66 -41.70 58.54 -15.09
C CYS A 66 -41.95 57.60 -16.28
N SER A 67 -41.82 58.15 -17.49
CA SER A 67 -41.73 57.38 -18.71
C SER A 67 -40.41 57.67 -19.40
N GLY A 68 -39.95 56.72 -20.18
CA GLY A 68 -38.70 56.78 -20.93
C GLY A 68 -38.87 56.03 -22.25
N ALA A 69 -38.01 56.37 -23.21
CA ALA A 69 -37.90 55.62 -24.45
C ALA A 69 -37.54 54.17 -24.13
N CYS A 70 -38.38 53.25 -24.60
CA CYS A 70 -38.16 51.82 -24.55
C CYS A 70 -37.91 51.29 -25.94
N CYS A 71 -36.72 50.71 -26.13
CA CYS A 71 -36.30 50.14 -27.41
C CYS A 71 -36.58 48.63 -27.42
N ILE A 72 -37.49 48.20 -28.29
CA ILE A 72 -37.82 46.78 -28.54
C ILE A 72 -37.76 46.53 -30.05
N GLY A 73 -36.87 45.66 -30.51
CA GLY A 73 -36.78 45.25 -31.92
C GLY A 73 -36.67 46.43 -32.90
N GLY A 74 -35.92 47.48 -32.54
CA GLY A 74 -35.69 48.68 -33.36
C GLY A 74 -36.84 49.69 -33.38
N THR A 75 -37.96 49.37 -32.73
CA THR A 75 -39.04 50.33 -32.48
C THR A 75 -38.85 50.99 -31.12
N CYS A 76 -39.07 52.30 -31.09
CA CYS A 76 -39.04 53.09 -29.87
C CYS A 76 -40.47 53.39 -29.42
N ALA A 77 -40.78 53.10 -28.15
CA ALA A 77 -42.01 53.55 -27.51
C ALA A 77 -41.71 54.22 -26.17
N ASP A 78 -42.26 55.41 -25.93
CA ASP A 78 -42.20 56.05 -24.62
C ASP A 78 -43.16 55.31 -23.66
N THR A 79 -42.62 54.62 -22.66
CA THR A 79 -43.40 53.81 -21.71
C THR A 79 -42.82 53.88 -20.30
N ALA A 80 -43.50 53.30 -19.32
CA ALA A 80 -42.97 53.18 -17.96
C ALA A 80 -41.93 52.04 -17.87
N ARG A 81 -40.95 52.14 -16.97
CA ARG A 81 -39.87 51.14 -16.84
C ARG A 81 -40.37 49.70 -16.70
N GLY A 82 -41.36 49.43 -15.84
CA GLY A 82 -41.89 48.07 -15.66
C GLY A 82 -42.73 47.56 -16.83
N ALA A 83 -43.15 48.46 -17.72
CA ALA A 83 -43.85 48.12 -18.97
C ALA A 83 -42.88 48.05 -20.18
N CYS A 84 -41.59 48.30 -19.97
CA CYS A 84 -40.60 48.17 -21.02
C CYS A 84 -40.13 46.72 -21.16
N ALA A 85 -40.62 46.04 -22.20
CA ALA A 85 -40.18 44.68 -22.54
C ALA A 85 -38.80 44.65 -23.26
N GLY A 86 -38.13 45.79 -23.39
CA GLY A 86 -36.84 45.94 -24.08
C GLY A 86 -35.86 46.80 -23.29
N THR A 87 -34.97 47.51 -23.98
CA THR A 87 -33.97 48.36 -23.30
C THR A 87 -34.56 49.73 -22.98
N PHE A 88 -34.73 50.01 -21.70
CA PHE A 88 -35.24 51.29 -21.20
C PHE A 88 -34.12 52.34 -21.13
N GLN A 89 -34.25 53.43 -21.88
CA GLN A 89 -33.23 54.48 -22.04
C GLN A 89 -33.14 55.46 -20.84
N GLY A 90 -33.89 55.19 -19.78
CA GLY A 90 -33.95 56.02 -18.57
C GLY A 90 -35.16 56.94 -18.53
N GLU A 91 -35.55 57.35 -17.33
CA GLU A 91 -36.70 58.23 -17.11
C GLU A 91 -36.46 59.62 -17.71
N GLY A 92 -37.42 60.16 -18.46
CA GLY A 92 -37.31 61.44 -19.16
C GLY A 92 -36.66 61.38 -20.55
N SER A 93 -36.19 60.21 -21.00
CA SER A 93 -35.81 59.99 -22.40
C SER A 93 -37.06 59.91 -23.29
N THR A 94 -36.97 60.39 -24.54
CA THR A 94 -38.09 60.30 -25.49
C THR A 94 -37.68 59.68 -26.81
N CYS A 95 -38.61 59.03 -27.50
CA CYS A 95 -38.39 58.48 -28.84
C CYS A 95 -38.15 59.52 -29.93
N SER A 96 -38.35 60.81 -29.61
CA SER A 96 -38.02 61.91 -30.52
C SER A 96 -36.51 62.23 -30.56
N THR A 97 -35.77 61.83 -29.52
CA THR A 97 -34.33 62.08 -29.38
C THR A 97 -33.51 60.80 -29.23
N SER A 98 -34.16 59.66 -29.00
CA SER A 98 -33.51 58.37 -28.75
C SER A 98 -33.53 57.52 -30.03
N VAL A 99 -32.35 57.13 -30.51
CA VAL A 99 -32.21 56.26 -31.68
C VAL A 99 -32.05 54.82 -31.19
N CYS A 100 -33.07 53.99 -31.38
CA CYS A 100 -33.08 52.58 -30.94
C CYS A 100 -32.29 51.62 -31.84
N ALA A 101 -31.49 52.17 -32.76
CA ALA A 101 -30.59 51.44 -33.62
C ALA A 101 -29.19 52.02 -33.49
N GLY A 102 -28.20 51.18 -33.73
CA GLY A 102 -26.80 51.47 -33.49
C GLY A 102 -25.93 50.56 -34.32
N ALA A 103 -24.66 50.89 -34.41
CA ALA A 103 -23.68 50.13 -35.14
C ALA A 103 -23.61 48.70 -34.57
N CYS A 104 -23.78 47.73 -35.47
CA CYS A 104 -23.67 46.31 -35.23
C CYS A 104 -22.54 45.79 -36.10
N CYS A 105 -21.45 45.37 -35.44
CA CYS A 105 -20.31 44.77 -36.10
C CYS A 105 -20.51 43.25 -36.19
N ASN A 106 -20.50 42.70 -37.40
CA ASN A 106 -20.47 41.25 -37.60
C ASN A 106 -19.04 40.71 -37.55
N ASP A 107 -18.91 39.39 -37.60
CA ASP A 107 -17.60 38.73 -37.48
C ASP A 107 -16.67 38.97 -38.68
N GLU A 108 -17.22 39.34 -39.84
CA GLU A 108 -16.47 39.69 -41.07
C GLU A 108 -16.02 41.15 -41.09
N GLY A 109 -16.27 41.91 -40.02
CA GLY A 109 -15.93 43.33 -39.92
C GLY A 109 -16.91 44.28 -40.64
N ASN A 110 -18.05 43.77 -41.12
CA ASN A 110 -19.11 44.59 -41.68
C ASN A 110 -19.91 45.26 -40.56
N CYS A 111 -20.14 46.57 -40.72
CA CYS A 111 -20.98 47.34 -39.82
C CYS A 111 -22.36 47.58 -40.42
N THR A 112 -23.43 47.30 -39.66
CA THR A 112 -24.80 47.64 -40.03
C THR A 112 -25.47 48.43 -38.91
N VAL A 113 -26.38 49.36 -39.22
CA VAL A 113 -27.14 50.09 -38.19
C VAL A 113 -28.49 49.39 -38.00
N ILE A 114 -28.60 48.59 -36.94
CA ILE A 114 -29.77 47.79 -36.59
C ILE A 114 -29.98 47.85 -35.07
N ASP A 115 -31.04 47.27 -34.53
CA ASP A 115 -31.26 47.28 -33.08
C ASP A 115 -30.48 46.17 -32.37
N ARG A 116 -30.33 46.31 -31.04
CA ARG A 116 -29.57 45.36 -30.21
C ARG A 116 -30.04 43.91 -30.35
N ALA A 117 -31.35 43.66 -30.39
CA ALA A 117 -31.88 42.30 -30.43
C ALA A 117 -31.61 41.67 -31.80
N THR A 118 -31.83 42.41 -32.89
CA THR A 118 -31.49 41.95 -34.24
C THR A 118 -29.99 41.77 -34.41
N CYS A 119 -29.18 42.65 -33.82
CA CYS A 119 -27.73 42.53 -33.84
C CYS A 119 -27.24 41.25 -33.16
N GLN A 120 -27.74 40.96 -31.95
CA GLN A 120 -27.41 39.73 -31.21
C GLN A 120 -27.92 38.47 -31.92
N ASN A 121 -29.13 38.51 -32.50
CA ASN A 121 -29.68 37.39 -33.27
C ASN A 121 -28.88 37.10 -34.54
N ASN A 122 -28.29 38.13 -35.16
CA ASN A 122 -27.42 37.99 -36.32
C ASN A 122 -25.96 37.66 -35.93
N GLY A 123 -25.67 37.37 -34.66
CA GLY A 123 -24.33 37.07 -34.16
C GLY A 123 -23.39 38.28 -34.08
N GLY A 124 -23.87 39.49 -34.35
CA GLY A 124 -23.07 40.71 -34.29
C GLY A 124 -22.96 41.31 -32.88
N LEU A 125 -21.94 42.15 -32.67
CA LEU A 125 -21.79 42.91 -31.43
C LEU A 125 -22.31 44.34 -31.60
N TYR A 126 -23.30 44.67 -30.78
CA TYR A 126 -23.92 45.99 -30.74
C TYR A 126 -23.04 46.99 -30.01
N GLN A 127 -22.68 48.09 -30.66
CA GLN A 127 -21.77 49.11 -30.13
C GLN A 127 -22.46 50.17 -29.26
N GLY A 128 -23.78 50.09 -29.13
CA GLY A 128 -24.60 51.02 -28.35
C GLY A 128 -25.57 51.81 -29.22
N ASP A 129 -26.63 52.30 -28.59
CA ASP A 129 -27.67 53.09 -29.24
C ASP A 129 -27.12 54.44 -29.73
N GLY A 130 -27.46 54.83 -30.96
CA GLY A 130 -27.00 56.08 -31.57
C GLY A 130 -25.56 56.07 -32.13
N VAL A 131 -24.81 54.99 -31.96
CA VAL A 131 -23.49 54.81 -32.60
C VAL A 131 -23.68 54.53 -34.10
N ILE A 132 -23.00 55.28 -34.98
CA ILE A 132 -23.10 55.10 -36.44
C ILE A 132 -21.89 54.34 -37.00
N CYS A 133 -22.13 53.58 -38.08
CA CYS A 133 -21.08 52.80 -38.71
C CYS A 133 -19.93 53.63 -39.31
N ALA A 134 -20.15 54.90 -39.63
CA ALA A 134 -19.11 55.77 -40.19
C ALA A 134 -17.97 56.07 -39.20
N GLU A 135 -18.24 55.98 -37.90
CA GLU A 135 -17.28 56.24 -36.82
C GLU A 135 -16.91 54.95 -36.07
N THR A 136 -17.48 53.82 -36.48
CA THR A 136 -17.28 52.52 -35.83
C THR A 136 -16.24 51.72 -36.59
N THR A 137 -15.16 51.37 -35.91
CA THR A 137 -14.17 50.43 -36.43
C THR A 137 -14.57 49.02 -36.04
N CYS A 138 -15.05 48.22 -36.98
CA CYS A 138 -15.42 46.82 -36.78
C CYS A 138 -14.25 45.85 -36.98
N THR A 139 -13.02 46.34 -36.79
CA THR A 139 -11.81 45.53 -36.61
C THR A 139 -11.30 45.74 -35.19
N GLY A 140 -10.41 44.85 -34.73
CA GLY A 140 -9.79 44.95 -33.43
C GLY A 140 -8.56 44.07 -33.31
N ALA A 141 -7.83 44.26 -32.21
CA ALA A 141 -6.62 43.56 -31.87
C ALA A 141 -6.93 42.09 -31.65
N CYS A 142 -6.28 41.24 -32.44
CA CYS A 142 -6.26 39.81 -32.26
C CYS A 142 -4.94 39.40 -31.62
N CYS A 143 -5.02 38.92 -30.39
CA CYS A 143 -3.87 38.41 -29.67
C CYS A 143 -3.66 36.93 -29.97
N GLY A 144 -2.62 36.64 -30.76
CA GLY A 144 -2.16 35.28 -30.98
C GLY A 144 -1.57 34.66 -29.72
N ILE A 145 -1.57 33.32 -29.65
CA ILE A 145 -1.10 32.57 -28.48
C ILE A 145 0.36 32.85 -28.10
N THR A 146 1.19 33.31 -29.05
CA THR A 146 2.60 33.67 -28.87
C THR A 146 2.83 35.15 -28.53
N GLY A 147 1.76 35.92 -28.29
CA GLY A 147 1.82 37.36 -28.00
C GLY A 147 1.91 38.26 -29.23
N ALA A 148 1.87 37.69 -30.44
CA ALA A 148 1.73 38.47 -31.67
C ALA A 148 0.34 39.15 -31.70
N CYS A 149 0.31 40.45 -31.98
CA CYS A 149 -0.92 41.21 -32.12
C CYS A 149 -1.11 41.61 -33.57
N GLU A 150 -2.30 41.35 -34.13
CA GLU A 150 -2.71 41.83 -35.45
C GLU A 150 -4.11 42.47 -35.40
N ASP A 151 -4.28 43.64 -36.01
CA ASP A 151 -5.58 44.28 -36.15
C ASP A 151 -6.37 43.60 -37.28
N THR A 152 -7.40 42.83 -36.93
CA THR A 152 -8.17 42.03 -37.88
C THR A 152 -9.66 42.00 -37.53
N THR A 153 -10.47 41.28 -38.32
CA THR A 153 -11.88 41.04 -38.03
C THR A 153 -12.03 39.94 -36.97
N ARG A 154 -13.17 39.84 -36.29
CA ARG A 154 -13.35 38.80 -35.28
C ARG A 154 -13.28 37.39 -35.87
N GLY A 155 -13.85 37.19 -37.05
CA GLY A 155 -13.90 35.89 -37.74
C GLY A 155 -12.55 35.45 -38.29
N GLU A 156 -11.66 36.38 -38.61
CA GLU A 156 -10.29 36.09 -39.05
C GLU A 156 -9.29 36.01 -37.89
N CYS A 157 -9.74 36.28 -36.66
CA CYS A 157 -8.88 36.20 -35.48
C CYS A 157 -8.65 34.74 -35.07
N SER A 158 -7.47 34.20 -35.39
CA SER A 158 -7.02 32.88 -34.93
C SER A 158 -6.61 32.84 -33.45
N GLY A 159 -6.67 33.98 -32.77
CA GLY A 159 -6.30 34.18 -31.37
C GLY A 159 -7.46 34.67 -30.50
N PHE A 160 -7.17 35.44 -29.46
CA PHE A 160 -8.21 36.07 -28.64
C PHE A 160 -8.46 37.51 -29.12
N PHE A 161 -9.69 37.78 -29.56
CA PHE A 161 -10.11 39.08 -30.06
C PHE A 161 -10.46 40.01 -28.90
N GLN A 162 -9.78 41.15 -28.78
CA GLN A 162 -9.92 42.08 -27.63
C GLN A 162 -11.15 42.99 -27.71
N GLY A 163 -11.93 42.89 -28.78
CA GLY A 163 -13.10 43.70 -29.02
C GLY A 163 -12.90 44.70 -30.16
N PHE A 164 -14.03 45.16 -30.71
CA PHE A 164 -14.03 46.12 -31.83
C PHE A 164 -13.50 47.49 -31.38
N GLY A 165 -12.68 48.12 -32.21
CA GLY A 165 -12.07 49.44 -31.96
C GLY A 165 -10.88 49.43 -30.98
N LYS A 166 -10.51 48.28 -30.40
CA LYS A 166 -9.28 48.12 -29.62
C LYS A 166 -8.16 47.73 -30.56
N MET A 167 -7.17 48.61 -30.77
CA MET A 167 -6.12 48.37 -31.76
C MET A 167 -4.82 47.90 -31.08
N CYS A 168 -3.95 47.19 -31.81
CA CYS A 168 -2.73 46.58 -31.27
C CYS A 168 -1.70 47.58 -30.70
N ASN A 169 -1.83 48.87 -31.03
CA ASN A 169 -1.03 49.94 -30.43
C ASN A 169 -1.49 50.33 -29.00
N GLU A 170 -2.69 49.91 -28.59
CA GLU A 170 -3.32 50.22 -27.30
C GLU A 170 -3.55 48.97 -26.44
N VAL A 171 -3.27 47.80 -26.97
CA VAL A 171 -3.50 46.49 -26.36
C VAL A 171 -2.16 45.80 -26.10
N SER A 172 -1.99 45.26 -24.89
CA SER A 172 -0.91 44.31 -24.62
C SER A 172 -1.41 42.88 -24.78
N CYS A 173 -0.80 42.10 -25.66
CA CYS A 173 -1.09 40.66 -25.83
C CYS A 173 -0.31 39.76 -24.84
N THR A 174 0.07 40.33 -23.71
CA THR A 174 0.58 39.64 -22.53
C THR A 174 -0.38 39.87 -21.37
N GLY A 175 -0.33 38.98 -20.41
CA GLY A 175 -1.17 39.01 -19.22
C GLY A 175 -0.50 38.32 -18.05
N ALA A 176 -1.00 38.60 -16.87
CA ALA A 176 -0.59 38.05 -15.61
C ALA A 176 -0.77 36.53 -15.64
N CYS A 177 0.34 35.84 -15.51
CA CYS A 177 0.39 34.40 -15.36
C CYS A 177 0.71 34.09 -13.89
N CYS A 178 -0.29 33.57 -13.18
CA CYS A 178 -0.12 33.16 -11.79
C CYS A 178 0.52 31.77 -11.72
N ARG A 179 1.69 31.69 -11.06
CA ARG A 179 2.49 30.48 -10.84
C ARG A 179 2.96 30.42 -9.38
N ASP A 180 3.62 29.30 -9.02
CA ASP A 180 4.10 29.02 -7.66
C ASP A 180 5.13 30.04 -7.14
N GLU A 181 5.97 30.58 -8.02
CA GLU A 181 6.99 31.58 -7.67
C GLU A 181 6.48 33.03 -7.75
N GLY A 182 5.19 33.23 -8.02
CA GLY A 182 4.54 34.54 -8.12
C GLY A 182 3.91 34.81 -9.49
N CYS A 183 3.68 36.09 -9.77
CA CYS A 183 3.05 36.56 -11.00
C CYS A 183 4.10 36.99 -12.03
N LEU A 184 3.97 36.50 -13.27
CA LEU A 184 4.76 36.98 -14.41
C LEU A 184 3.86 37.43 -15.56
N ASP A 185 4.14 38.59 -16.15
CA ASP A 185 3.47 39.04 -17.38
C ASP A 185 4.00 38.24 -18.56
N GLN A 186 3.21 37.29 -19.05
CA GLN A 186 3.59 36.34 -20.09
C GLN A 186 2.55 36.29 -21.19
N THR A 187 2.88 35.64 -22.30
CA THR A 187 1.89 35.28 -23.32
C THR A 187 1.09 34.06 -22.87
N ARG A 188 -0.11 33.87 -23.42
CA ARG A 188 -0.96 32.71 -23.11
C ARG A 188 -0.26 31.37 -23.32
N ALA A 189 0.51 31.22 -24.41
CA ALA A 189 1.30 30.02 -24.65
C ALA A 189 2.41 29.86 -23.62
N GLN A 190 3.11 30.94 -23.27
CA GLN A 190 4.14 30.87 -22.22
C GLN A 190 3.54 30.48 -20.88
N CYS A 191 2.36 31.00 -20.51
CA CYS A 191 1.68 30.65 -19.27
C CYS A 191 1.22 29.18 -19.22
N ALA A 192 0.77 28.65 -20.36
CA ALA A 192 0.35 27.26 -20.51
C ALA A 192 1.51 26.25 -20.68
N ASN A 193 2.71 26.71 -21.09
CA ASN A 193 3.84 25.84 -21.42
C ASN A 193 4.81 25.63 -20.25
N THR A 194 5.28 24.38 -20.14
CA THR A 194 6.40 23.86 -19.35
C THR A 194 7.75 24.13 -20.04
N ALA A 195 8.02 25.36 -20.48
CA ALA A 195 9.24 25.64 -21.26
C ALA A 195 10.50 25.53 -20.37
N GLY A 196 11.04 24.32 -20.21
CA GLY A 196 12.23 24.01 -19.38
C GLY A 196 12.15 22.74 -18.53
N GLY A 197 11.03 22.00 -18.52
CA GLY A 197 11.00 20.61 -18.03
C GLY A 197 10.83 20.35 -16.53
N THR A 198 10.51 21.33 -15.68
CA THR A 198 10.29 21.06 -14.23
C THR A 198 9.19 21.84 -13.51
N MET A 199 8.45 22.77 -14.14
CA MET A 199 7.43 23.58 -13.43
C MET A 199 6.01 23.43 -14.01
N PRO A 200 4.95 23.34 -13.19
CA PRO A 200 3.57 23.21 -13.65
C PRO A 200 3.06 24.43 -14.43
N ALA A 201 2.03 24.22 -15.27
CA ALA A 201 1.37 25.28 -16.04
C ALA A 201 0.73 26.33 -15.12
N GLY A 202 0.84 27.61 -15.46
CA GLY A 202 0.27 28.72 -14.69
C GLY A 202 -1.15 29.09 -15.14
N LEU A 203 -1.88 29.82 -14.29
CA LEU A 203 -3.22 30.33 -14.62
C LEU A 203 -3.12 31.71 -15.27
N TYR A 204 -3.50 31.79 -16.55
CA TYR A 204 -3.50 33.04 -17.31
C TYR A 204 -4.74 33.89 -17.01
N GLN A 205 -4.55 35.12 -16.56
CA GLN A 205 -5.63 36.00 -16.08
C GLN A 205 -6.35 36.77 -17.21
N GLY A 206 -5.84 36.62 -18.44
CA GLY A 206 -6.31 37.29 -19.65
C GLY A 206 -5.32 38.34 -20.13
N ASP A 207 -5.38 38.67 -21.42
CA ASP A 207 -4.54 39.70 -22.03
C ASP A 207 -4.83 41.08 -21.42
N GLY A 208 -3.79 41.88 -21.21
CA GLY A 208 -3.89 43.23 -20.66
C GLY A 208 -4.08 43.33 -19.15
N LYS A 209 -4.34 42.23 -18.43
CA LYS A 209 -4.31 42.22 -16.97
C LYS A 209 -2.90 41.96 -16.49
N MET A 210 -2.24 42.94 -15.89
CA MET A 210 -0.81 42.86 -15.58
C MET A 210 -0.58 42.50 -14.10
N CYS A 211 0.59 41.93 -13.78
CA CYS A 211 0.92 41.44 -12.44
C CYS A 211 0.99 42.51 -11.34
N ASN A 212 1.06 43.79 -11.72
CA ASN A 212 0.94 44.94 -10.82
C ASN A 212 -0.51 45.25 -10.42
N GLU A 213 -1.48 44.68 -11.13
CA GLU A 213 -2.92 44.90 -10.95
C GLU A 213 -3.66 43.62 -10.52
N VAL A 214 -3.01 42.46 -10.64
CA VAL A 214 -3.58 41.16 -10.29
C VAL A 214 -2.83 40.55 -9.11
N SER A 215 -3.57 40.17 -8.06
CA SER A 215 -3.02 39.36 -6.98
C SER A 215 -3.10 37.88 -7.36
N CYS A 216 -1.96 37.22 -7.43
CA CYS A 216 -1.86 35.76 -7.63
C CYS A 216 -1.90 34.97 -6.31
N THR A 217 -2.43 35.60 -5.28
CA THR A 217 -2.79 34.97 -4.02
C THR A 217 -4.30 35.02 -3.85
N GLY A 218 -4.80 34.07 -3.08
CA GLY A 218 -6.17 34.01 -2.65
C GLY A 218 -6.27 33.43 -1.25
N ALA A 219 -7.42 33.64 -0.64
CA ALA A 219 -7.74 33.17 0.69
C ALA A 219 -7.73 31.63 0.70
N CYS A 220 -6.90 31.06 1.54
CA CYS A 220 -6.85 29.64 1.81
C CYS A 220 -7.53 29.37 3.16
N CYS A 221 -8.69 28.73 3.12
CA CYS A 221 -9.40 28.32 4.32
C CYS A 221 -8.90 26.95 4.78
N LEU A 222 -8.26 26.90 5.95
CA LEU A 222 -7.82 25.67 6.57
C LEU A 222 -8.99 25.00 7.32
N ALA A 223 -8.81 23.72 7.66
CA ALA A 223 -9.87 22.90 8.26
C ALA A 223 -10.39 23.44 9.60
N ASP A 224 -9.54 24.14 10.34
CA ASP A 224 -9.82 24.75 11.63
C ASP A 224 -10.46 26.14 11.53
N GLY A 225 -10.74 26.62 10.31
CA GLY A 225 -11.34 27.93 10.04
C GLY A 225 -10.35 29.09 10.00
N THR A 226 -9.05 28.82 10.15
CA THR A 226 -8.03 29.84 9.89
C THR A 226 -7.93 30.14 8.41
N CYS A 227 -7.57 31.38 8.07
CA CYS A 227 -7.44 31.85 6.70
C CYS A 227 -6.03 32.40 6.47
N GLU A 228 -5.40 31.98 5.38
CA GLU A 228 -4.11 32.51 4.93
C GLU A 228 -4.17 32.92 3.45
N ASP A 229 -3.76 34.15 3.12
CA ASP A 229 -3.62 34.59 1.74
C ASP A 229 -2.37 33.96 1.13
N THR A 230 -2.55 32.95 0.28
CA THR A 230 -1.44 32.19 -0.32
C THR A 230 -1.75 31.78 -1.76
N SER A 231 -0.85 31.10 -2.45
CA SER A 231 -1.12 30.58 -3.79
C SER A 231 -2.00 29.33 -3.73
N ARG A 232 -2.68 29.00 -4.82
CA ARG A 232 -3.49 27.77 -4.93
C ARG A 232 -2.73 26.50 -4.54
N ASN A 233 -1.48 26.34 -4.99
CA ASN A 233 -0.69 25.13 -4.75
C ASN A 233 -0.17 25.05 -3.31
N PHE A 234 0.21 26.18 -2.71
CA PHE A 234 0.51 26.21 -1.27
C PHE A 234 -0.75 25.91 -0.46
N CYS A 235 -1.91 26.41 -0.87
CA CYS A 235 -3.17 26.11 -0.19
C CYS A 235 -3.54 24.61 -0.25
N THR A 236 -3.37 23.96 -1.41
CA THR A 236 -3.71 22.52 -1.55
C THR A 236 -2.68 21.58 -0.92
N THR A 237 -1.45 22.03 -0.69
CA THR A 237 -0.40 21.27 0.03
C THR A 237 -0.50 21.43 1.54
N MET A 238 -1.07 22.52 2.04
CA MET A 238 -1.46 22.64 3.45
C MET A 238 -2.51 21.59 3.79
N THR A 239 -2.43 21.02 5.00
CA THR A 239 -3.34 19.96 5.46
C THR A 239 -4.79 20.38 5.31
N SER A 240 -5.44 19.88 4.26
CA SER A 240 -6.83 20.19 3.89
C SER A 240 -7.12 21.67 3.57
N GLY A 241 -6.20 22.48 3.04
CA GLY A 241 -6.54 23.85 2.65
C GLY A 241 -7.53 23.90 1.48
N LEU A 242 -8.55 24.77 1.58
CA LEU A 242 -9.51 25.05 0.50
C LEU A 242 -9.32 26.48 -0.02
N PHE A 243 -8.87 26.56 -1.27
CA PHE A 243 -8.60 27.82 -1.93
C PHE A 243 -9.90 28.48 -2.41
N GLN A 244 -10.20 29.70 -1.94
CA GLN A 244 -11.44 30.42 -2.23
C GLN A 244 -11.41 31.18 -3.58
N GLY A 245 -10.38 30.94 -4.40
CA GLY A 245 -10.18 31.62 -5.67
C GLY A 245 -9.12 32.72 -5.62
N GLU A 246 -8.56 33.04 -6.79
CA GLU A 246 -7.55 34.11 -6.92
C GLU A 246 -8.19 35.48 -6.69
N ASN A 247 -7.47 36.41 -6.05
CA ASN A 247 -7.95 37.74 -5.66
C ASN A 247 -9.04 37.75 -4.57
N THR A 248 -9.30 36.63 -3.91
CA THR A 248 -10.12 36.61 -2.69
C THR A 248 -9.19 36.88 -1.51
N ALA A 249 -9.38 37.97 -0.75
CA ALA A 249 -8.59 38.22 0.45
C ALA A 249 -9.21 37.52 1.67
N CYS A 250 -8.39 37.13 2.64
CA CYS A 250 -8.87 36.56 3.91
C CYS A 250 -9.76 37.51 4.72
N THR A 251 -9.73 38.82 4.44
CA THR A 251 -10.66 39.79 5.02
C THR A 251 -12.09 39.65 4.50
N ASP A 252 -12.24 39.11 3.29
CA ASP A 252 -13.53 38.96 2.59
C ASP A 252 -13.99 37.49 2.57
N ALA A 253 -13.08 36.55 2.81
CA ALA A 253 -13.38 35.12 2.87
C ALA A 253 -14.04 34.72 4.20
N VAL A 254 -15.11 33.94 4.11
CA VAL A 254 -15.76 33.32 5.26
C VAL A 254 -15.36 31.85 5.34
N CYS A 255 -14.35 31.52 6.13
CA CYS A 255 -13.83 30.16 6.30
C CYS A 255 -14.67 29.28 7.26
N THR A 256 -15.91 29.67 7.48
CA THR A 256 -16.93 28.89 8.18
C THR A 256 -18.10 28.61 7.24
N GLY A 257 -18.87 27.58 7.57
CA GLY A 257 -19.97 27.12 6.76
C GLY A 257 -21.01 26.40 7.61
N GLY A 258 -22.21 26.33 7.08
CA GLY A 258 -23.32 25.61 7.68
C GLY A 258 -23.00 24.13 7.77
N CYS A 259 -23.10 23.61 8.99
CA CYS A 259 -22.96 22.19 9.27
C CYS A 259 -24.34 21.58 9.52
N CYS A 260 -24.76 20.70 8.60
CA CYS A 260 -26.03 20.00 8.73
C CYS A 260 -25.86 18.73 9.56
N GLN A 261 -26.52 18.69 10.70
CA GLN A 261 -26.66 17.46 11.48
C GLN A 261 -27.72 16.54 10.85
N THR A 262 -27.64 15.26 11.16
CA THR A 262 -28.56 14.23 10.65
C THR A 262 -30.01 14.43 11.10
N ASN A 263 -30.22 15.12 12.23
CA ASN A 263 -31.52 15.52 12.76
C ASN A 263 -32.13 16.74 12.03
N GLY A 264 -31.40 17.37 11.10
CA GLY A 264 -31.84 18.53 10.32
C GLY A 264 -31.49 19.88 10.95
N ASN A 265 -30.82 19.91 12.11
CA ASN A 265 -30.29 21.14 12.68
C ASN A 265 -29.10 21.65 11.87
N CYS A 266 -28.99 22.96 11.77
CA CYS A 266 -27.87 23.65 11.14
C CYS A 266 -27.19 24.56 12.16
N PHE A 267 -25.87 24.57 12.18
CA PHE A 267 -25.10 25.63 12.82
C PHE A 267 -23.83 25.95 12.04
N ASP A 268 -23.39 27.20 12.08
CA ASP A 268 -22.20 27.66 11.37
C ASP A 268 -20.95 27.25 12.16
N THR A 269 -20.04 26.52 11.52
CA THR A 269 -18.80 26.08 12.15
C THR A 269 -17.72 25.84 11.11
N THR A 270 -16.60 25.25 11.53
CA THR A 270 -15.48 24.90 10.64
C THR A 270 -15.63 23.47 10.17
N ARG A 271 -14.97 23.12 9.07
CA ARG A 271 -15.03 21.77 8.50
C ARG A 271 -14.54 20.70 9.48
N LEU A 272 -13.49 20.99 10.24
CA LEU A 272 -12.95 20.07 11.25
C LEU A 272 -13.97 19.80 12.36
N ILE A 273 -14.62 20.85 12.88
CA ILE A 273 -15.62 20.71 13.94
C ILE A 273 -16.85 19.98 13.41
N CYS A 274 -17.29 20.29 12.18
CA CYS A 274 -18.44 19.63 11.57
C CYS A 274 -18.24 18.11 11.40
N GLY A 275 -17.04 17.70 10.97
CA GLY A 275 -16.67 16.28 10.84
C GLY A 275 -16.45 15.56 12.16
N ALA A 276 -16.06 16.28 13.22
CA ALA A 276 -15.81 15.73 14.56
C ALA A 276 -17.08 15.51 15.41
N LEU A 277 -18.25 15.92 14.92
CA LEU A 277 -19.52 15.67 15.61
C LEU A 277 -19.87 14.17 15.60
N SER A 278 -20.68 13.74 16.58
CA SER A 278 -21.25 12.39 16.62
C SER A 278 -22.78 12.48 16.77
N PRO A 279 -23.57 12.08 15.77
CA PRO A 279 -23.15 11.65 14.42
C PRO A 279 -22.47 12.77 13.63
N SER A 280 -21.61 12.41 12.67
CA SER A 280 -20.84 13.38 11.88
C SER A 280 -21.77 14.29 11.07
N GLY A 281 -21.49 15.60 11.14
CA GLY A 281 -22.23 16.61 10.39
C GLY A 281 -21.77 16.70 8.94
N SER A 282 -22.67 17.09 8.05
CA SER A 282 -22.35 17.37 6.65
C SER A 282 -22.06 18.86 6.48
N TYR A 283 -20.79 19.20 6.25
CA TYR A 283 -20.35 20.55 5.97
C TYR A 283 -20.79 20.98 4.56
N GLN A 284 -21.42 22.14 4.41
CA GLN A 284 -21.97 22.59 3.12
C GLN A 284 -20.98 23.42 2.27
N GLY A 285 -19.81 23.73 2.83
CA GLY A 285 -18.77 24.55 2.20
C GLY A 285 -18.61 25.91 2.87
N ASP A 286 -17.44 26.50 2.67
CA ASP A 286 -17.11 27.83 3.20
C ASP A 286 -18.03 28.90 2.60
N GLY A 287 -18.45 29.86 3.43
CA GLY A 287 -19.37 30.94 3.06
C GLY A 287 -20.84 30.52 2.88
N LYS A 288 -21.17 29.23 2.89
CA LYS A 288 -22.56 28.75 2.84
C LYS A 288 -23.11 28.60 4.25
N LEU A 289 -23.54 29.71 4.84
CA LEU A 289 -24.04 29.75 6.21
C LEU A 289 -25.43 29.13 6.34
N CYS A 290 -25.84 28.81 7.56
CA CYS A 290 -27.14 28.21 7.89
C CYS A 290 -28.35 29.09 7.51
N ALA A 291 -28.14 30.38 7.27
CA ALA A 291 -29.16 31.25 6.70
C ALA A 291 -29.52 30.86 5.26
N ASP A 292 -28.56 30.33 4.50
CA ASP A 292 -28.68 29.98 3.08
C ASP A 292 -28.73 28.46 2.86
N VAL A 293 -28.41 27.67 3.88
CA VAL A 293 -28.36 26.21 3.85
C VAL A 293 -29.68 25.59 4.33
N GLN A 294 -30.25 24.71 3.51
CA GLN A 294 -31.42 23.91 3.88
C GLN A 294 -30.99 22.50 4.31
N CYS A 295 -30.93 22.22 5.62
CA CYS A 295 -30.51 20.91 6.14
C CYS A 295 -31.61 19.83 6.15
N ARG A 296 -32.84 20.19 5.79
CA ARG A 296 -33.92 19.23 5.53
C ARG A 296 -34.04 19.01 4.04
N GLY A 297 -34.55 17.85 3.66
CA GLY A 297 -34.66 17.44 2.26
C GLY A 297 -35.75 16.42 2.05
N ALA A 298 -36.03 16.16 0.78
CA ALA A 298 -36.99 15.18 0.32
C ALA A 298 -36.62 13.79 0.82
N CYS A 299 -37.62 13.10 1.35
CA CYS A 299 -37.57 11.73 1.79
C CYS A 299 -38.59 10.95 1.00
N CYS A 300 -38.12 10.00 0.20
CA CYS A 300 -38.98 9.09 -0.54
C CYS A 300 -39.32 7.89 0.33
N THR A 301 -40.59 7.73 0.68
CA THR A 301 -41.05 6.53 1.39
C THR A 301 -41.06 5.33 0.44
N ALA A 302 -41.06 4.12 0.99
CA ALA A 302 -41.15 2.90 0.18
C ALA A 302 -42.42 2.84 -0.70
N SER A 303 -43.50 3.54 -0.31
CA SER A 303 -44.74 3.66 -1.07
C SER A 303 -44.71 4.76 -2.15
N GLY A 304 -43.58 5.44 -2.32
CA GLY A 304 -43.38 6.51 -3.31
C GLY A 304 -43.97 7.87 -2.92
N ALA A 305 -44.33 8.04 -1.64
CA ALA A 305 -44.70 9.36 -1.14
C ALA A 305 -43.42 10.16 -0.84
N CYS A 306 -43.45 11.47 -1.07
CA CYS A 306 -42.35 12.37 -0.72
C CYS A 306 -42.73 13.24 0.48
N GLU A 307 -41.86 13.32 1.49
CA GLU A 307 -41.95 14.30 2.57
C GLU A 307 -40.64 15.06 2.77
N VAL A 308 -40.70 16.35 3.12
CA VAL A 308 -39.49 17.13 3.44
C VAL A 308 -39.16 16.95 4.93
N THR A 309 -38.12 16.19 5.23
CA THR A 309 -37.73 15.89 6.60
C THR A 309 -36.20 15.81 6.78
N SER A 310 -35.73 15.45 7.97
CA SER A 310 -34.30 15.23 8.22
C SER A 310 -33.88 13.81 7.87
N ARG A 311 -32.57 13.57 7.70
CA ARG A 311 -32.04 12.25 7.38
C ARG A 311 -32.45 11.19 8.41
N ASP A 312 -32.37 11.51 9.70
CA ASP A 312 -32.69 10.56 10.77
C ASP A 312 -34.17 10.19 10.78
N ILE A 313 -35.06 11.17 10.60
CA ILE A 313 -36.50 10.91 10.53
C ILE A 313 -36.82 10.10 9.27
N CYS A 314 -36.18 10.44 8.14
CA CYS A 314 -36.37 9.72 6.89
C CYS A 314 -35.96 8.25 7.00
N ALA A 315 -34.75 7.98 7.51
CA ALA A 315 -34.26 6.63 7.72
C ALA A 315 -35.08 5.88 8.80
N GLY A 316 -35.48 6.56 9.87
CA GLY A 316 -36.33 5.99 10.92
C GLY A 316 -37.71 5.56 10.42
N ASN A 317 -38.23 6.23 9.38
CA ASN A 317 -39.47 5.87 8.70
C ASN A 317 -39.26 4.86 7.55
N GLY A 318 -38.04 4.36 7.35
CA GLY A 318 -37.69 3.44 6.26
C GLY A 318 -37.69 4.08 4.87
N GLY A 319 -37.63 5.41 4.79
CA GLY A 319 -37.53 6.17 3.55
C GLY A 319 -36.09 6.43 3.11
N LEU A 320 -35.92 6.79 1.84
CA LEU A 320 -34.65 7.17 1.23
C LEU A 320 -34.52 8.70 1.19
N PHE A 321 -33.52 9.23 1.89
CA PHE A 321 -33.25 10.66 1.94
C PHE A 321 -32.48 11.12 0.70
N GLN A 322 -33.02 12.08 -0.04
CA GLN A 322 -32.50 12.50 -1.36
C GLN A 322 -31.42 13.59 -1.27
N GLY A 323 -31.06 14.00 -0.06
CA GLY A 323 -30.03 15.00 0.20
C GLY A 323 -30.59 16.31 0.75
N ASN A 324 -29.72 17.09 1.38
CA ASN A 324 -30.07 18.38 1.99
C ASN A 324 -30.51 19.38 0.90
N GLY A 325 -31.60 20.11 1.14
CA GLY A 325 -32.11 21.16 0.26
C GLY A 325 -32.88 20.68 -0.97
N LYS A 326 -32.93 19.38 -1.24
CA LYS A 326 -33.82 18.82 -2.27
C LYS A 326 -35.25 18.88 -1.78
N MET A 327 -36.14 19.54 -2.51
CA MET A 327 -37.56 19.61 -2.14
C MET A 327 -38.36 18.55 -2.89
N CYS A 328 -39.52 18.16 -2.34
CA CYS A 328 -40.38 17.17 -2.99
C CYS A 328 -40.94 17.60 -4.36
N ALA A 329 -40.89 18.90 -4.68
CA ALA A 329 -41.24 19.39 -6.00
C ALA A 329 -40.18 19.01 -7.07
N ASP A 330 -38.95 18.74 -6.65
CA ASP A 330 -37.79 18.50 -7.52
C ASP A 330 -37.34 17.03 -7.49
N VAL A 331 -38.12 16.17 -6.84
CA VAL A 331 -37.78 14.77 -6.56
C VAL A 331 -38.95 13.87 -6.94
N GLU A 332 -38.67 12.94 -7.83
CA GLU A 332 -39.57 11.85 -8.17
C GLU A 332 -39.26 10.64 -7.27
N CYS A 333 -40.23 10.25 -6.45
CA CYS A 333 -40.14 9.09 -5.55
C CYS A 333 -40.72 7.82 -6.18
N THR A 334 -40.61 7.73 -7.49
CA THR A 334 -40.85 6.52 -8.27
C THR A 334 -39.62 6.23 -9.10
N GLY A 335 -39.46 5.00 -9.53
CA GLY A 335 -38.39 4.61 -10.44
C GLY A 335 -38.80 3.47 -11.35
N ALA A 336 -38.00 3.26 -12.38
CA ALA A 336 -38.14 2.21 -13.36
C ALA A 336 -37.96 0.86 -12.67
N CYS A 337 -39.00 0.05 -12.75
CA CYS A 337 -38.99 -1.34 -12.37
C CYS A 337 -38.86 -2.19 -13.64
N CYS A 338 -37.66 -2.72 -13.86
CA CYS A 338 -37.36 -3.57 -15.00
C CYS A 338 -37.77 -5.01 -14.70
N GLN A 339 -38.76 -5.52 -15.41
CA GLN A 339 -39.15 -6.91 -15.31
C GLN A 339 -38.16 -7.80 -16.08
N ALA A 340 -38.07 -9.08 -15.71
CA ALA A 340 -37.15 -10.03 -16.33
C ALA A 340 -37.34 -10.21 -17.85
N ASN A 341 -38.53 -9.91 -18.37
CA ASN A 341 -38.89 -9.93 -19.79
C ASN A 341 -38.53 -8.63 -20.55
N GLY A 342 -37.82 -7.70 -19.91
CA GLY A 342 -37.42 -6.42 -20.50
C GLY A 342 -38.50 -5.34 -20.52
N SER A 343 -39.69 -5.60 -19.98
CA SER A 343 -40.71 -4.56 -19.78
C SER A 343 -40.34 -3.64 -18.61
N CYS A 344 -40.75 -2.38 -18.71
CA CYS A 344 -40.46 -1.36 -17.71
C CYS A 344 -41.75 -0.73 -17.20
N GLU A 345 -41.85 -0.55 -15.89
CA GLU A 345 -42.95 0.20 -15.25
C GLU A 345 -42.40 1.20 -14.22
N ASP A 346 -42.83 2.46 -14.29
CA ASP A 346 -42.50 3.49 -13.28
C ASP A 346 -43.37 3.28 -12.05
N THR A 347 -42.77 2.83 -10.96
CA THR A 347 -43.51 2.43 -9.76
C THR A 347 -42.71 2.71 -8.49
N PRO A 348 -43.35 2.82 -7.31
CA PRO A 348 -42.62 2.90 -6.05
C PRO A 348 -41.79 1.64 -5.78
N ARG A 349 -40.67 1.77 -5.06
CA ARG A 349 -39.82 0.65 -4.68
C ARG A 349 -40.57 -0.52 -4.03
N ALA A 350 -41.55 -0.26 -3.16
CA ALA A 350 -42.31 -1.33 -2.50
C ALA A 350 -43.22 -2.12 -3.47
N THR A 351 -43.53 -1.55 -4.62
CA THR A 351 -44.38 -2.16 -5.65
C THR A 351 -43.53 -2.92 -6.68
N CYS A 352 -42.24 -2.61 -6.79
CA CYS A 352 -41.28 -3.37 -7.59
C CYS A 352 -40.86 -4.66 -6.86
N VAL A 353 -41.66 -5.72 -7.01
CA VAL A 353 -41.52 -7.00 -6.29
C VAL A 353 -41.33 -8.18 -7.25
N GLY A 354 -40.75 -9.27 -6.74
CA GLY A 354 -40.47 -10.48 -7.53
C GLY A 354 -39.07 -10.47 -8.12
N GLU A 355 -38.91 -10.96 -9.35
CA GLU A 355 -37.63 -10.96 -10.09
C GLU A 355 -37.35 -9.63 -10.81
N ALA A 356 -38.26 -8.65 -10.68
CA ALA A 356 -38.10 -7.32 -11.25
C ALA A 356 -37.05 -6.50 -10.49
N LEU A 357 -36.23 -5.75 -11.22
CA LEU A 357 -35.13 -4.95 -10.70
C LEU A 357 -35.52 -3.47 -10.68
N PHE A 358 -35.54 -2.89 -9.48
CA PHE A 358 -35.75 -1.46 -9.29
C PHE A 358 -34.45 -0.70 -9.58
N GLN A 359 -34.46 0.20 -10.56
CA GLN A 359 -33.25 0.88 -11.06
C GLN A 359 -32.81 2.08 -10.21
N GLY A 360 -33.66 2.49 -9.28
CA GLY A 360 -33.45 3.60 -8.35
C GLY A 360 -34.54 4.67 -8.47
N GLU A 361 -34.76 5.42 -7.40
CA GLU A 361 -35.69 6.55 -7.38
C GLU A 361 -35.26 7.63 -8.39
N GLY A 362 -36.21 8.16 -9.16
CA GLY A 362 -35.99 9.20 -10.17
C GLY A 362 -35.39 8.73 -11.49
N LYS A 363 -35.14 7.42 -11.67
CA LYS A 363 -34.78 6.86 -12.97
C LYS A 363 -36.01 6.34 -13.66
N MET A 364 -36.51 7.02 -14.67
CA MET A 364 -37.79 6.70 -15.30
C MET A 364 -37.62 5.75 -16.48
N CYS A 365 -38.65 4.99 -16.83
CA CYS A 365 -38.63 4.03 -17.94
C CYS A 365 -38.31 4.64 -19.31
N ASN A 366 -38.49 5.95 -19.46
CA ASN A 366 -38.10 6.66 -20.68
C ASN A 366 -36.58 6.88 -20.79
N ASP A 367 -35.87 6.80 -19.66
CA ASP A 367 -34.41 7.02 -19.56
C ASP A 367 -33.65 5.73 -19.20
N VAL A 368 -34.39 4.64 -18.95
CA VAL A 368 -33.86 3.34 -18.51
C VAL A 368 -34.18 2.29 -19.57
N ALA A 369 -33.14 1.67 -20.11
CA ALA A 369 -33.29 0.49 -20.94
C ALA A 369 -33.30 -0.78 -20.07
N CYS A 370 -34.44 -1.46 -19.97
CA CYS A 370 -34.60 -2.73 -19.24
C CYS A 370 -34.11 -3.97 -20.01
N ALA A 371 -33.52 -3.75 -21.18
CA ALA A 371 -32.69 -4.72 -21.88
C ALA A 371 -31.25 -4.22 -21.84
N GLY A 372 -30.31 -5.15 -21.95
CA GLY A 372 -28.90 -4.86 -21.79
C GLY A 372 -28.02 -5.81 -22.58
N ALA A 373 -26.72 -5.57 -22.52
CA ALA A 373 -25.75 -6.41 -23.18
C ALA A 373 -25.80 -7.85 -22.68
N CYS A 374 -26.07 -8.78 -23.58
CA CYS A 374 -26.02 -10.21 -23.38
C CYS A 374 -24.87 -10.78 -24.19
N CYS A 375 -23.87 -11.35 -23.51
CA CYS A 375 -22.74 -12.00 -24.17
C CYS A 375 -23.08 -13.46 -24.39
N VAL A 376 -23.47 -13.80 -25.63
CA VAL A 376 -23.85 -15.17 -25.96
C VAL A 376 -22.64 -15.96 -26.47
N PRO A 377 -22.45 -17.22 -26.03
CA PRO A 377 -21.42 -18.09 -26.60
C PRO A 377 -21.83 -18.48 -28.03
N SER A 378 -20.99 -18.16 -29.01
CA SER A 378 -21.26 -18.46 -30.43
C SER A 378 -21.16 -19.97 -30.68
N GLY A 379 -22.30 -20.62 -30.90
CA GLY A 379 -22.40 -22.07 -31.16
C GLY A 379 -21.88 -22.55 -32.52
N VAL A 380 -20.85 -21.92 -33.10
CA VAL A 380 -20.26 -22.31 -34.39
C VAL A 380 -18.77 -22.61 -34.22
N VAL A 381 -18.39 -23.85 -34.50
CA VAL A 381 -17.01 -24.29 -34.47
C VAL A 381 -16.25 -23.57 -35.60
N GLY A 382 -15.40 -22.60 -35.25
CA GLY A 382 -14.38 -22.05 -36.18
C GLY A 382 -14.27 -20.53 -36.32
N GLU A 383 -15.13 -19.72 -35.69
CA GLU A 383 -14.94 -18.26 -35.60
C GLU A 383 -15.34 -17.79 -34.19
N PHE A 384 -14.36 -17.33 -33.41
CA PHE A 384 -14.54 -16.91 -32.02
C PHE A 384 -14.84 -15.41 -31.96
N SER A 385 -16.06 -15.09 -31.56
CA SER A 385 -16.43 -13.77 -31.07
C SER A 385 -17.65 -13.97 -30.18
N SER A 386 -17.56 -13.51 -28.93
CA SER A 386 -18.71 -13.34 -28.04
C SER A 386 -19.65 -12.31 -28.68
N SER A 387 -20.68 -12.76 -29.40
CA SER A 387 -21.60 -11.81 -30.03
C SER A 387 -22.43 -11.13 -28.94
N CYS A 388 -22.25 -9.83 -28.77
CA CYS A 388 -23.07 -9.06 -27.86
C CYS A 388 -24.45 -8.83 -28.49
N GLN A 389 -25.51 -9.26 -27.81
CA GLN A 389 -26.90 -8.99 -28.20
C GLN A 389 -27.60 -8.16 -27.13
N VAL A 390 -28.42 -7.19 -27.53
CA VAL A 390 -29.27 -6.47 -26.57
C VAL A 390 -30.50 -7.32 -26.31
N LEU A 391 -30.51 -8.04 -25.20
CA LEU A 391 -31.59 -8.95 -24.79
C LEU A 391 -32.11 -8.55 -23.40
N SER A 392 -33.33 -8.95 -23.06
CA SER A 392 -33.74 -8.96 -21.66
C SER A 392 -32.97 -10.04 -20.88
N ARG A 393 -32.99 -9.95 -19.56
CA ARG A 393 -32.35 -10.95 -18.70
C ARG A 393 -32.84 -12.38 -19.01
N ALA A 394 -34.15 -12.57 -19.11
CA ALA A 394 -34.73 -13.88 -19.38
C ALA A 394 -34.34 -14.42 -20.76
N GLU A 395 -34.37 -13.56 -21.79
CA GLU A 395 -33.95 -13.94 -23.14
C GLU A 395 -32.45 -14.26 -23.21
N CYS A 396 -31.63 -13.57 -22.41
CA CYS A 396 -30.19 -13.83 -22.31
C CYS A 396 -29.89 -15.18 -21.64
N GLU A 397 -30.61 -15.50 -20.56
CA GLU A 397 -30.50 -16.78 -19.86
C GLU A 397 -30.98 -17.95 -20.76
N ASP A 398 -32.04 -17.76 -21.55
CA ASP A 398 -32.57 -18.76 -22.48
C ASP A 398 -31.58 -19.16 -23.58
N VAL A 399 -30.70 -18.25 -24.00
CA VAL A 399 -29.63 -18.52 -24.98
C VAL A 399 -28.29 -18.90 -24.32
N SER A 400 -28.30 -19.20 -23.00
CA SER A 400 -27.10 -19.47 -22.21
C SER A 400 -26.04 -18.35 -22.28
N GLY A 401 -26.49 -17.12 -22.51
CA GLY A 401 -25.67 -15.93 -22.53
C GLY A 401 -25.44 -15.36 -21.14
N LEU A 402 -24.34 -14.61 -20.99
CA LEU A 402 -24.01 -13.91 -19.77
C LEU A 402 -24.57 -12.48 -19.81
N TYR A 403 -25.63 -12.23 -19.04
CA TYR A 403 -26.28 -10.92 -18.96
C TYR A 403 -25.43 -9.92 -18.17
N LYS A 404 -25.07 -8.78 -18.79
CA LYS A 404 -24.21 -7.74 -18.19
C LYS A 404 -24.99 -6.68 -17.40
N GLY A 405 -26.33 -6.74 -17.45
CA GLY A 405 -27.22 -5.84 -16.73
C GLY A 405 -27.93 -4.84 -17.65
N ASP A 406 -29.07 -4.34 -17.17
CA ASP A 406 -29.95 -3.39 -17.85
C ASP A 406 -29.19 -2.11 -18.26
N GLY A 407 -29.42 -1.62 -19.49
CA GLY A 407 -28.83 -0.40 -20.00
C GLY A 407 -27.35 -0.47 -20.39
N LYS A 408 -26.70 -1.64 -20.23
CA LYS A 408 -25.35 -1.86 -20.76
C LYS A 408 -25.40 -1.97 -22.29
N HIS A 409 -24.59 -1.15 -22.96
CA HIS A 409 -24.55 -1.09 -24.41
C HIS A 409 -23.85 -2.33 -24.98
N CYS A 410 -24.34 -2.84 -26.11
CA CYS A 410 -23.64 -3.87 -26.84
C CYS A 410 -22.63 -3.27 -27.80
N ASP A 411 -21.37 -3.30 -27.40
CA ASP A 411 -20.21 -2.98 -28.22
C ASP A 411 -19.14 -4.06 -28.06
N ALA A 412 -18.01 -3.90 -28.77
CA ALA A 412 -16.89 -4.82 -28.68
C ALA A 412 -16.32 -4.93 -27.26
N ALA A 413 -16.49 -3.89 -26.42
CA ALA A 413 -15.99 -3.80 -25.05
C ALA A 413 -16.93 -4.47 -24.02
N ALA A 414 -18.21 -4.65 -24.35
CA ALA A 414 -19.21 -5.24 -23.46
C ALA A 414 -18.98 -6.73 -23.17
N CYS A 415 -18.33 -7.44 -24.10
CA CYS A 415 -18.07 -8.88 -24.03
C CYS A 415 -16.59 -9.25 -24.14
N SER A 416 -15.70 -8.28 -23.96
CA SER A 416 -14.25 -8.46 -23.89
C SER A 416 -13.68 -7.72 -22.68
N GLY A 417 -12.44 -8.00 -22.36
CA GLY A 417 -11.70 -7.38 -21.27
C GLY A 417 -10.20 -7.50 -21.50
N ALA A 418 -9.45 -6.72 -20.76
CA ALA A 418 -8.01 -6.64 -20.84
C ALA A 418 -7.43 -8.00 -20.47
N CYS A 419 -6.73 -8.60 -21.42
CA CYS A 419 -5.97 -9.81 -21.27
C CYS A 419 -4.50 -9.46 -21.11
N CYS A 420 -3.99 -9.58 -19.87
CA CYS A 420 -2.57 -9.35 -19.60
C CYS A 420 -1.79 -10.62 -19.94
N LYS A 421 -0.92 -10.54 -20.94
CA LYS A 421 -0.07 -11.64 -21.38
C LYS A 421 1.20 -11.75 -20.52
N GLU A 422 1.88 -12.90 -20.60
CA GLU A 422 3.10 -13.18 -19.82
C GLU A 422 4.20 -12.11 -19.98
N ASN A 423 4.31 -11.53 -21.18
CA ASN A 423 5.31 -10.52 -21.52
C ASN A 423 4.93 -9.08 -21.09
N GLY A 424 3.77 -8.90 -20.45
CA GLY A 424 3.26 -7.58 -20.05
C GLY A 424 2.48 -6.85 -21.15
N ASP A 425 2.34 -7.45 -22.34
CA ASP A 425 1.44 -6.92 -23.36
C ASP A 425 -0.02 -7.08 -22.92
N CYS A 426 -0.84 -6.11 -23.30
CA CYS A 426 -2.28 -6.15 -23.07
C CYS A 426 -3.01 -6.26 -24.41
N GLU A 427 -3.97 -7.18 -24.49
CA GLU A 427 -4.92 -7.25 -25.61
C GLU A 427 -6.36 -7.37 -25.09
N ASP A 428 -7.30 -6.64 -25.69
CA ASP A 428 -8.71 -6.73 -25.34
C ASP A 428 -9.32 -7.99 -25.98
N LEU A 429 -9.47 -9.05 -25.19
CA LEU A 429 -9.94 -10.35 -25.65
C LEU A 429 -11.21 -10.79 -24.91
N PRO A 430 -12.05 -11.64 -25.50
CA PRO A 430 -13.04 -12.42 -24.76
C PRO A 430 -12.40 -13.25 -23.64
N ARG A 431 -13.16 -13.53 -22.57
CA ARG A 431 -12.69 -14.31 -21.42
C ARG A 431 -12.08 -15.65 -21.83
N ASP A 432 -12.78 -16.39 -22.68
CA ASP A 432 -12.39 -17.72 -23.15
C ASP A 432 -11.09 -17.68 -23.95
N GLU A 433 -10.92 -16.70 -24.85
CA GLU A 433 -9.67 -16.51 -25.59
C GLU A 433 -8.51 -16.09 -24.67
N CYS A 434 -8.78 -15.29 -23.64
CA CYS A 434 -7.77 -14.90 -22.67
C CYS A 434 -7.36 -16.04 -21.73
N GLU A 435 -8.29 -16.92 -21.36
CA GLU A 435 -8.05 -18.08 -20.51
C GLU A 435 -7.35 -19.23 -21.28
N ASP A 436 -7.53 -19.29 -22.60
CA ASP A 436 -6.85 -20.26 -23.50
C ASP A 436 -5.38 -19.89 -23.77
N LEU A 437 -4.99 -18.63 -23.59
CA LEU A 437 -3.60 -18.19 -23.66
C LEU A 437 -2.86 -18.67 -22.39
N VAL A 438 -1.74 -19.39 -22.58
CA VAL A 438 -0.95 -19.90 -21.45
C VAL A 438 -0.29 -18.73 -20.71
N GLY A 439 -0.57 -18.63 -19.42
CA GLY A 439 0.04 -17.65 -18.51
C GLY A 439 -0.47 -16.22 -18.63
N SER A 440 -1.50 -15.98 -19.42
CA SER A 440 -2.26 -14.71 -19.40
C SER A 440 -3.24 -14.65 -18.23
N ASN A 441 -3.62 -13.42 -17.87
CA ASN A 441 -4.55 -13.14 -16.80
C ASN A 441 -5.66 -12.20 -17.30
N TYR A 442 -6.90 -12.67 -17.23
CA TYR A 442 -8.07 -11.89 -17.63
C TYR A 442 -8.50 -10.93 -16.50
N GLN A 443 -8.53 -9.63 -16.78
CA GLN A 443 -8.73 -8.61 -15.74
C GLN A 443 -10.21 -8.32 -15.41
N GLY A 444 -11.12 -8.94 -16.17
CA GLY A 444 -12.57 -8.83 -16.04
C GLY A 444 -13.22 -8.09 -17.23
N ASP A 445 -14.48 -8.41 -17.50
CA ASP A 445 -15.22 -7.81 -18.62
C ASP A 445 -15.40 -6.29 -18.42
N GLY A 446 -15.25 -5.51 -19.49
CA GLY A 446 -15.39 -4.05 -19.46
C GLY A 446 -14.18 -3.29 -18.89
N LYS A 447 -13.12 -3.98 -18.43
CA LYS A 447 -11.82 -3.34 -18.20
C LYS A 447 -11.01 -3.42 -19.48
N MET A 448 -10.63 -2.30 -20.07
CA MET A 448 -9.91 -2.28 -21.35
C MET A 448 -8.41 -2.08 -21.13
N CYS A 449 -7.59 -2.49 -22.09
CA CYS A 449 -6.14 -2.33 -22.04
C CYS A 449 -5.66 -0.89 -21.90
N ASN A 450 -6.48 0.08 -22.29
CA ASN A 450 -6.21 1.50 -22.05
C ASN A 450 -6.34 1.90 -20.57
N ASP A 451 -7.12 1.15 -19.78
CA ASP A 451 -7.41 1.39 -18.37
C ASP A 451 -6.68 0.41 -17.43
N VAL A 452 -6.01 -0.59 -18.01
CA VAL A 452 -5.34 -1.68 -17.28
C VAL A 452 -3.85 -1.63 -17.57
N GLN A 453 -3.05 -1.60 -16.50
CA GLN A 453 -1.61 -1.75 -16.59
C GLN A 453 -1.24 -3.20 -16.31
N CYS A 454 -0.72 -3.90 -17.31
CA CYS A 454 -0.31 -5.32 -17.23
C CYS A 454 1.11 -5.53 -16.69
N SER A 455 1.73 -4.46 -16.22
CA SER A 455 2.98 -4.46 -15.47
C SER A 455 2.74 -3.99 -14.04
N GLY A 456 3.69 -4.28 -13.17
CA GLY A 456 3.64 -3.94 -11.76
C GLY A 456 5.02 -3.88 -11.15
N ALA A 457 5.08 -3.36 -9.95
CA ALA A 457 6.30 -3.16 -9.19
C ALA A 457 6.93 -4.53 -8.92
N CYS A 458 8.14 -4.68 -9.42
CA CYS A 458 9.01 -5.78 -9.10
C CYS A 458 10.05 -5.32 -8.09
N CYS A 459 10.00 -5.90 -6.89
CA CYS A 459 11.03 -5.69 -5.89
C CYS A 459 12.16 -6.69 -6.11
N THR A 460 13.22 -6.22 -6.76
CA THR A 460 14.41 -7.03 -7.00
C THR A 460 15.12 -7.38 -5.69
N VAL A 461 15.92 -8.45 -5.70
CA VAL A 461 16.72 -8.89 -4.54
C VAL A 461 17.68 -7.82 -4.01
N ASP A 462 18.10 -6.89 -4.87
CA ASP A 462 18.99 -5.78 -4.52
C ASP A 462 18.24 -4.57 -3.93
N GLY A 463 16.90 -4.63 -3.84
CA GLY A 463 16.06 -3.58 -3.27
C GLY A 463 15.62 -2.51 -4.27
N ASN A 464 16.01 -2.62 -5.53
CA ASN A 464 15.48 -1.74 -6.58
C ASN A 464 14.06 -2.15 -6.94
N CYS A 465 13.21 -1.14 -7.18
CA CYS A 465 11.88 -1.33 -7.73
C CYS A 465 11.91 -1.05 -9.24
N GLU A 466 11.49 -2.03 -10.04
CA GLU A 466 11.29 -1.87 -11.48
C GLU A 466 9.87 -2.27 -11.89
N ASP A 467 9.22 -1.48 -12.73
CA ASP A 467 7.90 -1.83 -13.27
C ASP A 467 8.07 -2.88 -14.36
N LEU A 468 7.91 -4.16 -14.01
CA LEU A 468 8.12 -5.32 -14.87
C LEU A 468 6.82 -6.12 -15.04
N SER A 469 6.78 -7.05 -15.99
CA SER A 469 5.73 -8.08 -15.99
C SER A 469 5.99 -9.07 -14.85
N ARG A 470 4.97 -9.85 -14.45
CA ARG A 470 5.13 -10.93 -13.46
C ARG A 470 6.31 -11.85 -13.78
N PHE A 471 6.45 -12.27 -15.03
CA PHE A 471 7.52 -13.19 -15.45
C PHE A 471 8.88 -12.52 -15.49
N ALA A 472 8.98 -11.30 -16.05
CA ALA A 472 10.23 -10.55 -16.01
C ALA A 472 10.69 -10.29 -14.57
N CYS A 473 9.74 -10.09 -13.66
CA CYS A 473 10.05 -9.95 -12.24
C CYS A 473 10.58 -11.25 -11.62
N GLN A 474 9.97 -12.39 -11.94
CA GLN A 474 10.40 -13.70 -11.44
C GLN A 474 11.77 -14.10 -12.02
N ASP A 475 12.05 -13.78 -13.29
CA ASP A 475 13.33 -14.03 -13.95
C ASP A 475 14.44 -13.12 -13.38
N ALA A 476 14.09 -11.91 -12.96
CA ALA A 476 14.96 -11.02 -12.18
C ALA A 476 15.14 -11.48 -10.72
N GLY A 477 14.52 -12.59 -10.30
CA GLY A 477 14.54 -13.10 -8.93
C GLY A 477 13.80 -12.20 -7.92
N GLY A 478 13.04 -11.21 -8.41
CA GLY A 478 12.32 -10.25 -7.61
C GLY A 478 10.93 -10.72 -7.19
N PHE A 479 10.34 -10.01 -6.23
CA PHE A 479 8.99 -10.24 -5.74
C PHE A 479 7.99 -9.29 -6.43
N TYR A 480 7.04 -9.86 -7.16
CA TYR A 480 6.05 -9.10 -7.93
C TYR A 480 4.89 -8.63 -7.05
N GLN A 481 4.63 -7.33 -6.98
CA GLN A 481 3.60 -6.74 -6.11
C GLN A 481 2.17 -6.87 -6.65
N GLY A 482 2.03 -7.22 -7.94
CA GLY A 482 0.76 -7.39 -8.65
C GLY A 482 0.56 -6.34 -9.76
N ASP A 483 -0.27 -6.69 -10.74
CA ASP A 483 -0.58 -5.82 -11.89
C ASP A 483 -1.16 -4.47 -11.44
N GLY A 484 -0.70 -3.38 -12.03
CA GLY A 484 -1.15 -2.01 -11.73
C GLY A 484 -0.60 -1.39 -10.44
N LYS A 485 0.20 -2.12 -9.64
CA LYS A 485 0.91 -1.53 -8.50
C LYS A 485 2.26 -1.02 -8.94
N MET A 486 2.38 0.26 -9.29
CA MET A 486 3.63 0.82 -9.84
C MET A 486 4.68 1.09 -8.75
N CYS A 487 5.96 1.15 -9.15
CA CYS A 487 7.08 1.50 -8.27
C CYS A 487 6.98 2.89 -7.67
N ILE A 488 6.23 3.80 -8.29
CA ILE A 488 5.98 5.14 -7.73
C ILE A 488 5.14 5.06 -6.45
N MET A 489 4.35 4.00 -6.27
CA MET A 489 3.45 3.79 -5.12
C MET A 489 3.86 2.58 -4.28
N SER A 490 4.85 1.80 -4.71
CA SER A 490 5.28 0.56 -4.05
C SER A 490 6.68 0.73 -3.46
N HIS A 491 6.83 0.42 -2.17
CA HIS A 491 8.12 0.46 -1.50
C HIS A 491 8.68 -0.96 -1.40
N CYS A 492 9.91 -1.15 -1.89
CA CYS A 492 10.64 -2.43 -1.80
C CYS A 492 11.47 -2.57 -0.51
N ASP A 493 11.32 -1.61 0.39
CA ASP A 493 11.77 -1.71 1.76
C ASP A 493 10.64 -2.23 2.64
N GLY A 494 11.02 -2.89 3.73
CA GLY A 494 10.10 -3.49 4.66
C GLY A 494 10.67 -3.55 6.06
N ALA A 495 9.81 -3.79 7.03
CA ALA A 495 10.16 -3.90 8.42
C ALA A 495 11.08 -5.10 8.62
N CYS A 496 12.27 -4.83 9.12
CA CYS A 496 13.25 -5.80 9.54
C CYS A 496 13.31 -5.82 11.06
N CYS A 497 12.91 -6.96 11.64
CA CYS A 497 13.04 -7.15 13.08
C CYS A 497 14.43 -7.71 13.41
N LEU A 498 15.27 -6.88 14.02
CA LEU A 498 16.60 -7.26 14.44
C LEU A 498 16.56 -8.16 15.70
N PRO A 499 17.62 -8.95 15.97
CA PRO A 499 17.68 -9.85 17.14
C PRO A 499 17.49 -9.16 18.50
N ASN A 500 17.91 -7.90 18.60
CA ASN A 500 17.77 -7.04 19.78
C ASN A 500 16.35 -6.46 19.97
N GLY A 501 15.40 -6.81 19.10
CA GLY A 501 14.02 -6.31 19.14
C GLY A 501 13.81 -4.96 18.46
N GLU A 502 14.86 -4.31 17.95
CA GLU A 502 14.74 -3.08 17.17
C GLU A 502 14.13 -3.38 15.80
N CYS A 503 13.18 -2.53 15.37
CA CYS A 503 12.64 -2.58 14.01
C CYS A 503 13.26 -1.48 13.17
N THR A 504 13.84 -1.85 12.03
CA THR A 504 14.30 -0.90 11.01
C THR A 504 13.66 -1.18 9.66
N THR A 505 13.33 -0.15 8.89
CA THR A 505 12.77 -0.30 7.53
C THR A 505 13.92 -0.30 6.54
N ILE A 506 14.28 -1.49 6.03
CA ILE A 506 15.41 -1.70 5.11
C ILE A 506 15.03 -2.75 4.06
N THR A 507 15.89 -2.99 3.07
CA THR A 507 15.67 -4.04 2.07
C THR A 507 15.79 -5.44 2.69
N ARG A 508 15.18 -6.45 2.06
CA ARG A 508 15.32 -7.85 2.49
C ARG A 508 16.78 -8.31 2.60
N ALA A 509 17.61 -8.02 1.60
CA ALA A 509 19.02 -8.39 1.61
C ALA A 509 19.78 -7.71 2.77
N SER A 510 19.47 -6.45 3.07
CA SER A 510 20.04 -5.74 4.22
C SER A 510 19.57 -6.35 5.54
N CYS A 511 18.31 -6.79 5.61
CA CYS A 511 17.75 -7.45 6.79
C CYS A 511 18.39 -8.81 7.07
N ASP A 512 18.55 -9.64 6.04
CA ASP A 512 19.20 -10.94 6.14
C ASP A 512 20.68 -10.77 6.57
N ASN A 513 21.38 -9.77 6.01
CA ASN A 513 22.76 -9.43 6.40
C ASN A 513 22.87 -8.92 7.84
N ALA A 514 21.83 -8.25 8.35
CA ALA A 514 21.76 -7.80 9.74
C ALA A 514 21.32 -8.92 10.71
N GLY A 515 21.11 -10.14 10.21
CA GLY A 515 20.61 -11.27 11.00
C GLY A 515 19.17 -11.09 11.51
N GLY A 516 18.43 -10.13 10.92
CA GLY A 516 17.06 -9.81 11.26
C GLY A 516 16.05 -10.66 10.49
N LEU A 517 14.79 -10.63 10.92
CA LEU A 517 13.67 -11.28 10.25
C LEU A 517 12.90 -10.24 9.43
N TYR A 518 12.95 -10.38 8.10
CA TYR A 518 12.21 -9.51 7.18
C TYR A 518 10.72 -9.83 7.18
N ARG A 519 9.87 -8.82 7.35
CA ARG A 519 8.41 -8.99 7.51
C ARG A 519 7.61 -8.77 6.23
N GLY A 520 8.30 -8.49 5.13
CA GLY A 520 7.73 -8.31 3.80
C GLY A 520 7.77 -6.85 3.33
N ASP A 521 7.75 -6.68 2.00
CA ASP A 521 7.81 -5.37 1.35
C ASP A 521 6.59 -4.51 1.70
N GLY A 522 6.81 -3.20 1.87
CA GLY A 522 5.76 -2.23 2.21
C GLY A 522 5.21 -2.32 3.64
N LYS A 523 5.68 -3.26 4.47
CA LYS A 523 5.38 -3.28 5.91
C LYS A 523 6.30 -2.29 6.62
N MET A 524 5.75 -1.27 7.27
CA MET A 524 6.59 -0.33 8.01
C MET A 524 6.77 -0.77 9.46
N CYS A 525 7.87 -0.34 10.09
CA CYS A 525 8.13 -0.65 11.50
C CYS A 525 7.09 -0.09 12.47
N SER A 526 6.35 0.94 12.08
CA SER A 526 5.18 1.44 12.82
C SER A 526 3.99 0.47 12.84
N GLN A 527 4.03 -0.59 12.02
CA GLN A 527 2.96 -1.58 11.86
C GLN A 527 3.40 -3.00 12.25
N VAL A 528 4.63 -3.14 12.76
CA VAL A 528 5.26 -4.43 13.04
C VAL A 528 5.84 -4.41 14.45
N GLU A 529 5.32 -5.29 15.29
CA GLU A 529 5.91 -5.59 16.59
C GLU A 529 7.05 -6.61 16.42
N CYS A 530 8.23 -6.26 16.93
CA CYS A 530 9.44 -7.08 16.85
C CYS A 530 9.78 -7.81 18.16
N ALA A 531 9.08 -7.50 19.25
CA ALA A 531 9.08 -8.31 20.46
C ALA A 531 8.33 -9.63 20.24
N GLY A 532 8.57 -10.61 21.10
CA GLY A 532 7.82 -11.86 21.12
C GLY A 532 7.72 -12.44 22.52
N ALA A 533 6.79 -13.36 22.69
CA ALA A 533 6.48 -14.02 23.93
C ALA A 533 7.69 -14.81 24.40
N CYS A 534 8.15 -14.49 25.60
CA CYS A 534 9.19 -15.20 26.30
C CYS A 534 8.59 -16.04 27.42
N CYS A 535 8.56 -17.36 27.22
CA CYS A 535 8.10 -18.29 28.24
C CYS A 535 9.22 -18.59 29.23
N LYS A 536 9.06 -18.10 30.46
CA LYS A 536 10.00 -18.36 31.55
C LYS A 536 9.83 -19.78 32.09
N THR A 537 10.81 -20.24 32.85
CA THR A 537 10.82 -21.61 33.39
C THR A 537 9.69 -21.89 34.37
N ASP A 538 9.17 -20.86 35.03
CA ASP A 538 8.04 -20.94 35.97
C ASP A 538 6.66 -20.88 35.28
N GLY A 539 6.62 -20.84 33.94
CA GLY A 539 5.39 -20.75 33.16
C GLY A 539 4.84 -19.32 33.02
N SER A 540 5.49 -18.31 33.60
CA SER A 540 5.15 -16.91 33.32
C SER A 540 5.61 -16.50 31.92
N CYS A 541 4.88 -15.54 31.32
CA CYS A 541 5.17 -15.01 30.00
C CYS A 541 5.46 -13.52 30.07
N GLU A 542 6.52 -13.07 29.40
CA GLU A 542 6.82 -11.65 29.19
C GLU A 542 7.19 -11.38 27.72
N ASP A 543 6.69 -10.29 27.13
CA ASP A 543 7.03 -9.92 25.75
C ASP A 543 8.42 -9.27 25.75
N LEU A 544 9.42 -10.00 25.26
CA LEU A 544 10.83 -9.59 25.26
C LEU A 544 11.43 -9.72 23.85
N SER A 545 12.59 -9.12 23.62
CA SER A 545 13.40 -9.48 22.44
C SER A 545 13.94 -10.91 22.58
N ARG A 546 14.42 -11.48 21.48
CA ARG A 546 15.06 -12.81 21.50
C ARG A 546 16.26 -12.83 22.44
N GLU A 547 17.08 -11.78 22.43
CA GLU A 547 18.28 -11.66 23.25
C GLU A 547 17.92 -11.59 24.74
N GLU A 548 17.02 -10.68 25.12
CA GLU A 548 16.55 -10.54 26.50
C GLU A 548 15.87 -11.81 27.00
N CYS A 549 15.13 -12.52 26.13
CA CYS A 549 14.49 -13.77 26.48
C CYS A 549 15.49 -14.90 26.77
N VAL A 550 16.55 -15.01 25.96
CA VAL A 550 17.62 -16.00 26.17
C VAL A 550 18.43 -15.66 27.41
N ASP A 551 18.67 -14.39 27.69
CA ASP A 551 19.42 -13.93 28.87
C ASP A 551 18.75 -14.34 30.19
N ILE A 552 17.42 -14.42 30.21
CA ILE A 552 16.67 -14.93 31.38
C ILE A 552 16.40 -16.43 31.32
N SER A 553 17.06 -17.17 30.41
CA SER A 553 16.84 -18.60 30.17
C SER A 553 15.38 -18.96 29.80
N GLY A 554 14.65 -18.00 29.25
CA GLY A 554 13.31 -18.20 28.72
C GLY A 554 13.31 -18.82 27.33
N ALA A 555 12.19 -19.42 26.94
CA ALA A 555 11.97 -19.88 25.57
C ALA A 555 11.22 -18.84 24.77
N PHE A 556 11.92 -18.30 23.78
CA PHE A 556 11.37 -17.33 22.85
C PHE A 556 10.46 -18.01 21.83
N GLN A 557 9.19 -17.60 21.73
CA GLN A 557 8.20 -18.24 20.86
C GLN A 557 8.20 -17.71 19.42
N GLY A 558 9.00 -16.68 19.15
CA GLY A 558 9.16 -16.02 17.84
C GLY A 558 8.62 -14.59 17.83
N ASN A 559 9.20 -13.74 16.97
CA ASN A 559 8.81 -12.33 16.85
C ASN A 559 7.33 -12.19 16.43
N GLY A 560 6.57 -11.36 17.15
CA GLY A 560 5.17 -11.05 16.90
C GLY A 560 4.16 -12.06 17.45
N LYS A 561 4.60 -13.13 18.12
CA LYS A 561 3.71 -13.92 18.98
C LYS A 561 3.72 -13.28 20.36
N MET A 562 2.59 -12.85 20.88
CA MET A 562 2.54 -12.08 22.12
C MET A 562 2.04 -12.95 23.28
N CYS A 563 2.36 -12.58 24.52
CA CYS A 563 2.03 -13.37 25.70
C CYS A 563 0.53 -13.54 25.98
N ASN A 564 -0.31 -12.70 25.38
CA ASN A 564 -1.76 -12.85 25.40
C ASN A 564 -2.27 -13.95 24.44
N GLU A 565 -1.41 -14.44 23.53
CA GLU A 565 -1.71 -15.44 22.50
C GLU A 565 -0.92 -16.74 22.70
N VAL A 566 0.02 -16.76 23.64
CA VAL A 566 0.93 -17.86 23.91
C VAL A 566 0.66 -18.46 25.29
N GLU A 567 0.45 -19.77 25.31
CA GLU A 567 0.38 -20.56 26.53
C GLU A 567 1.77 -21.12 26.88
N CYS A 568 2.35 -20.67 28.00
CA CYS A 568 3.70 -21.09 28.42
C CYS A 568 3.74 -22.38 29.25
N ALA A 569 2.57 -22.95 29.55
CA ALA A 569 2.46 -24.32 30.02
C ALA A 569 2.54 -25.30 28.84
N GLY A 570 2.90 -26.53 29.13
CA GLY A 570 2.95 -27.60 28.15
C GLY A 570 2.78 -28.97 28.79
N ALA A 571 2.52 -29.95 27.94
CA ALA A 571 2.28 -31.32 28.34
C ALA A 571 3.55 -31.90 28.96
N CYS A 572 3.43 -32.30 30.22
CA CYS A 572 4.43 -33.03 30.95
C CYS A 572 4.06 -34.51 30.97
N CYS A 573 4.77 -35.29 30.17
CA CYS A 573 4.57 -36.74 30.11
C CYS A 573 5.35 -37.42 31.24
N LYS A 574 4.64 -38.03 32.18
CA LYS A 574 5.23 -38.77 33.28
C LYS A 574 5.61 -40.18 32.83
N SER A 575 6.50 -40.83 33.58
CA SER A 575 7.04 -42.16 33.21
C SER A 575 5.98 -43.26 33.13
N ASP A 576 4.87 -43.11 33.84
CA ASP A 576 3.72 -44.03 33.84
C ASP A 576 2.76 -43.80 32.66
N GLY A 577 3.06 -42.84 31.78
CA GLY A 577 2.24 -42.48 30.62
C GLY A 577 1.11 -41.50 30.93
N SER A 578 0.98 -41.03 32.18
CA SER A 578 0.07 -39.93 32.50
C SER A 578 0.61 -38.59 31.99
N CYS A 579 -0.30 -37.66 31.73
CA CYS A 579 0.01 -36.33 31.21
C CYS A 579 -0.57 -35.26 32.14
N GLU A 580 0.20 -34.24 32.45
CA GLU A 580 -0.25 -33.04 33.15
C GLU A 580 0.30 -31.77 32.49
N ASP A 581 -0.53 -30.74 32.32
CA ASP A 581 -0.09 -29.45 31.76
C ASP A 581 0.65 -28.66 32.85
N LEU A 582 1.98 -28.59 32.74
CA LEU A 582 2.86 -27.97 33.73
C LEU A 582 3.79 -26.97 33.04
N SER A 583 4.40 -26.06 33.80
CA SER A 583 5.53 -25.28 33.28
C SER A 583 6.75 -26.18 33.03
N ARG A 584 7.70 -25.69 32.23
CA ARG A 584 8.97 -26.39 31.99
C ARG A 584 9.72 -26.73 33.28
N GLY A 585 9.74 -25.80 34.24
CA GLY A 585 10.41 -25.98 35.54
C GLY A 585 9.72 -27.06 36.36
N GLU A 586 8.41 -26.95 36.53
CA GLU A 586 7.61 -27.94 37.26
C GLU A 586 7.70 -29.34 36.65
N CYS A 587 7.74 -29.45 35.31
CA CYS A 587 7.91 -30.71 34.64
C CYS A 587 9.33 -31.30 34.81
N SER A 588 10.35 -30.45 34.87
CA SER A 588 11.75 -30.88 35.05
C SER A 588 12.03 -31.36 36.48
N ASP A 589 11.26 -30.89 37.45
CA ASP A 589 11.34 -31.33 38.84
C ASP A 589 10.76 -32.76 39.05
N LEU A 590 9.96 -33.24 38.10
CA LEU A 590 9.42 -34.61 38.12
C LEU A 590 10.43 -35.61 37.55
N SER A 591 10.82 -36.60 38.36
CA SER A 591 11.77 -37.64 37.94
C SER A 591 11.26 -38.42 36.74
N PHE A 592 12.08 -38.48 35.68
CA PHE A 592 11.81 -39.20 34.42
C PHE A 592 10.61 -38.68 33.61
N ALA A 593 10.09 -37.49 33.92
CA ALA A 593 9.09 -36.82 33.11
C ALA A 593 9.75 -36.11 31.91
N SER A 594 8.98 -35.93 30.84
CA SER A 594 9.41 -35.30 29.60
C SER A 594 8.45 -34.17 29.23
N TYR A 595 9.00 -32.96 29.18
CA TYR A 595 8.28 -31.78 28.73
C TYR A 595 8.21 -31.73 27.20
N GLN A 596 7.01 -31.60 26.64
CA GLN A 596 6.81 -31.71 25.18
C GLN A 596 6.93 -30.39 24.42
N GLY A 597 7.12 -29.28 25.15
CA GLY A 597 7.25 -27.92 24.65
C GLY A 597 6.08 -27.03 25.06
N ASP A 598 6.31 -25.73 25.05
CA ASP A 598 5.30 -24.71 25.41
C ASP A 598 4.13 -24.75 24.41
N GLY A 599 2.91 -24.59 24.90
CA GLY A 599 1.68 -24.57 24.12
C GLY A 599 1.22 -25.92 23.59
N LYS A 600 1.96 -27.02 23.82
CA LYS A 600 1.50 -28.37 23.46
C LYS A 600 0.79 -29.00 24.64
N MET A 601 -0.54 -29.01 24.63
CA MET A 601 -1.33 -29.41 25.79
C MET A 601 -1.62 -30.93 25.83
N CYS A 602 -1.93 -31.48 27.00
CA CYS A 602 -2.17 -32.90 27.23
C CYS A 602 -3.38 -33.48 26.48
N ASN A 603 -4.30 -32.64 26.03
CA ASN A 603 -5.40 -33.03 25.15
C ASN A 603 -4.93 -33.35 23.71
N GLU A 604 -3.76 -32.84 23.30
CA GLU A 604 -3.17 -33.01 21.96
C GLU A 604 -1.97 -33.96 21.97
N VAL A 605 -1.27 -34.05 23.10
CA VAL A 605 -0.08 -34.87 23.29
C VAL A 605 -0.45 -36.27 23.79
N LYS A 606 0.10 -37.30 23.13
CA LYS A 606 0.05 -38.68 23.61
C LYS A 606 1.35 -39.02 24.32
N CYS A 607 1.28 -39.27 25.62
CA CYS A 607 2.44 -39.65 26.45
C CYS A 607 2.80 -41.14 26.37
N ALA A 608 2.03 -41.93 25.63
CA ALA A 608 2.45 -43.26 25.20
C ALA A 608 3.37 -43.15 23.98
N GLY A 609 4.24 -44.14 23.82
CA GLY A 609 5.18 -44.23 22.71
C GLY A 609 5.44 -45.68 22.31
N ALA A 610 6.04 -45.85 21.15
CA ALA A 610 6.37 -47.13 20.58
C ALA A 610 7.45 -47.81 21.42
N CYS A 611 7.11 -49.00 21.89
CA CYS A 611 8.03 -49.91 22.51
C CYS A 611 8.45 -50.96 21.49
N CYS A 612 9.69 -50.88 21.04
CA CYS A 612 10.26 -51.91 20.17
C CYS A 612 10.80 -53.06 21.01
N LEU A 613 10.21 -54.23 20.84
CA LEU A 613 10.65 -55.46 21.46
C LEU A 613 11.75 -56.10 20.59
N ASP A 614 12.57 -56.97 21.20
CA ASP A 614 13.71 -57.59 20.51
C ASP A 614 13.29 -58.51 19.34
N ASP A 615 12.05 -59.01 19.34
CA ASP A 615 11.45 -59.83 18.27
C ASP A 615 10.92 -59.00 17.09
N GLY A 616 11.12 -57.68 17.11
CA GLY A 616 10.64 -56.76 16.08
C GLY A 616 9.18 -56.33 16.24
N ASN A 617 8.45 -56.86 17.22
CA ASN A 617 7.11 -56.39 17.53
C ASN A 617 7.15 -55.00 18.16
N CYS A 618 6.12 -54.22 17.82
CA CYS A 618 5.94 -52.87 18.34
C CYS A 618 4.64 -52.77 19.12
N GLU A 619 4.70 -52.21 20.34
CA GLU A 619 3.52 -51.90 21.14
C GLU A 619 3.54 -50.46 21.66
N ASP A 620 2.42 -49.75 21.53
CA ASP A 620 2.27 -48.40 22.08
C ASP A 620 1.99 -48.49 23.59
N THR A 621 2.94 -48.08 24.43
CA THR A 621 2.83 -48.17 25.90
C THR A 621 3.60 -47.05 26.60
N SER A 622 3.59 -47.01 27.94
CA SER A 622 4.36 -46.03 28.71
C SER A 622 5.85 -46.36 28.69
N ARG A 623 6.71 -45.37 28.95
CA ARG A 623 8.16 -45.60 29.10
C ARG A 623 8.45 -46.62 30.21
N TYR A 624 7.75 -46.52 31.34
CA TYR A 624 7.91 -47.45 32.45
C TYR A 624 7.57 -48.89 32.02
N ASP A 625 6.41 -49.10 31.40
CA ASP A 625 6.01 -50.44 30.96
C ASP A 625 6.94 -50.99 29.88
N CYS A 626 7.38 -50.14 28.96
CA CYS A 626 8.28 -50.55 27.90
C CYS A 626 9.63 -51.03 28.44
N VAL A 627 10.28 -50.24 29.30
CA VAL A 627 11.64 -50.53 29.77
C VAL A 627 11.63 -51.53 30.92
N GLN A 628 10.72 -51.38 31.88
CA GLN A 628 10.75 -52.14 33.13
C GLN A 628 9.93 -53.44 33.07
N ILE A 629 8.82 -53.47 32.32
CA ILE A 629 7.95 -54.65 32.25
C ILE A 629 8.27 -55.49 31.01
N LYS A 630 8.43 -54.85 29.85
CA LYS A 630 8.60 -55.53 28.55
C LYS A 630 10.05 -55.62 28.08
N THR A 631 11.00 -55.00 28.80
CA THR A 631 12.44 -54.95 28.44
C THR A 631 12.71 -54.47 27.00
N GLY A 632 11.80 -53.68 26.44
CA GLY A 632 11.89 -53.13 25.09
C GLY A 632 12.57 -51.78 25.05
N LEU A 633 12.89 -51.33 23.84
CA LEU A 633 13.49 -50.01 23.59
C LEU A 633 12.38 -48.99 23.30
N TYR A 634 12.12 -48.12 24.27
CA TYR A 634 11.17 -47.02 24.15
C TYR A 634 11.69 -45.95 23.20
N GLN A 635 10.91 -45.61 22.17
CA GLN A 635 11.35 -44.68 21.11
C GLN A 635 11.11 -43.19 21.44
N GLY A 636 10.40 -42.92 22.54
CA GLY A 636 10.02 -41.58 22.98
C GLY A 636 8.51 -41.36 22.89
N ASP A 637 8.02 -40.38 23.63
CA ASP A 637 6.58 -40.07 23.72
C ASP A 637 6.04 -39.57 22.37
N GLY A 638 4.80 -39.95 22.05
CA GLY A 638 4.12 -39.57 20.81
C GLY A 638 4.63 -40.27 19.54
N LYS A 639 5.74 -41.02 19.60
CA LYS A 639 6.21 -41.83 18.49
C LYS A 639 5.49 -43.17 18.49
N MET A 640 4.41 -43.28 17.73
CA MET A 640 3.54 -44.46 17.76
C MET A 640 4.03 -45.57 16.82
N CYS A 641 3.68 -46.83 17.10
CA CYS A 641 4.08 -48.03 16.36
C CYS A 641 3.64 -48.04 14.89
N ASN A 642 2.60 -47.29 14.54
CA ASN A 642 2.20 -47.13 13.14
C ASN A 642 3.21 -46.29 12.30
N ARG A 643 4.14 -45.59 12.95
CA ARG A 643 5.17 -44.75 12.32
C ARG A 643 6.60 -45.16 12.68
N VAL A 644 6.75 -46.01 13.69
CA VAL A 644 8.04 -46.53 14.15
C VAL A 644 8.25 -47.92 13.56
N GLN A 645 9.37 -48.08 12.86
CA GLN A 645 9.82 -49.39 12.39
C GLN A 645 10.75 -49.99 13.44
N CYS A 646 10.35 -51.13 14.01
CA CYS A 646 11.12 -51.83 15.04
C CYS A 646 12.10 -52.87 14.48
N SER A 647 12.10 -53.08 13.16
CA SER A 647 13.18 -53.72 12.42
C SER A 647 14.27 -52.71 12.03
N GLY A 648 15.40 -53.21 11.55
CA GLY A 648 16.52 -52.39 11.13
C GLY A 648 17.48 -53.17 10.23
N ALA A 649 18.40 -52.44 9.63
CA ALA A 649 19.37 -52.93 8.69
C ALA A 649 20.25 -53.99 9.37
N CYS A 650 20.18 -55.19 8.84
CA CYS A 650 21.06 -56.28 9.17
C CYS A 650 22.13 -56.38 8.10
N CYS A 651 23.35 -55.96 8.44
CA CYS A 651 24.49 -56.09 7.55
C CYS A 651 25.05 -57.51 7.64
N LYS A 652 24.88 -58.26 6.56
CA LYS A 652 25.45 -59.59 6.42
C LYS A 652 26.93 -59.49 6.09
N LEU A 653 27.67 -60.59 6.30
CA LEU A 653 29.12 -60.62 6.12
C LEU A 653 29.55 -60.33 4.66
N ASP A 654 28.72 -60.71 3.68
CA ASP A 654 28.92 -60.50 2.24
C ASP A 654 28.61 -59.06 1.78
N GLY A 655 28.28 -58.16 2.71
CA GLY A 655 27.92 -56.76 2.42
C GLY A 655 26.48 -56.57 1.96
N ASN A 656 25.69 -57.64 1.84
CA ASN A 656 24.26 -57.52 1.60
C ASN A 656 23.53 -57.03 2.86
N CYS A 657 22.48 -56.24 2.64
CA CYS A 657 21.66 -55.71 3.72
C CYS A 657 20.24 -56.26 3.62
N GLU A 658 19.69 -56.71 4.75
CA GLU A 658 18.28 -57.06 4.87
C GLU A 658 17.66 -56.41 6.13
N ASP A 659 16.43 -55.90 6.03
CA ASP A 659 15.74 -55.30 7.17
C ASP A 659 15.12 -56.39 8.04
N LEU A 660 15.76 -56.72 9.16
CA LEU A 660 15.37 -57.80 10.08
C LEU A 660 15.14 -57.27 11.50
N SER A 661 14.49 -58.04 12.36
CA SER A 661 14.55 -57.76 13.80
C SER A 661 15.97 -58.01 14.33
N ARG A 662 16.26 -57.50 15.53
CA ARG A 662 17.56 -57.73 16.18
C ARG A 662 17.85 -59.22 16.39
N VAL A 663 16.84 -59.99 16.78
CA VAL A 663 16.98 -61.44 17.00
C VAL A 663 17.24 -62.15 15.67
N GLU A 664 16.41 -61.92 14.66
CA GLU A 664 16.59 -62.52 13.33
C GLU A 664 17.94 -62.15 12.69
N CYS A 665 18.42 -60.92 12.93
CA CYS A 665 19.72 -60.48 12.43
C CYS A 665 20.89 -61.20 13.11
N ASN A 666 20.82 -61.37 14.43
CA ASN A 666 21.83 -62.11 15.18
C ASN A 666 21.82 -63.61 14.83
N ASP A 667 20.65 -64.18 14.54
CA ASP A 667 20.49 -65.60 14.17
C ASP A 667 21.18 -65.96 12.84
N ILE A 668 21.44 -64.97 11.98
CA ILE A 668 22.19 -65.13 10.72
C ILE A 668 23.63 -64.59 10.80
N ASP A 669 24.16 -64.40 12.00
CA ASP A 669 25.47 -63.78 12.28
C ASP A 669 25.64 -62.38 11.63
N GLY A 670 24.53 -61.72 11.33
CA GLY A 670 24.50 -60.38 10.78
C GLY A 670 24.69 -59.32 11.84
N ARG A 671 25.21 -58.15 11.44
CA ARG A 671 25.42 -57.02 12.33
C ARG A 671 24.25 -56.05 12.26
N TYR A 672 23.44 -56.05 13.32
CA TYR A 672 22.29 -55.18 13.44
C TYR A 672 22.70 -53.72 13.67
N GLN A 673 22.18 -52.80 12.84
CA GLN A 673 22.61 -51.39 12.82
C GLN A 673 21.76 -50.48 13.72
N GLY A 674 20.67 -51.04 14.28
CA GLY A 674 19.72 -50.38 15.17
C GLY A 674 18.33 -50.25 14.55
N ASN A 675 17.30 -50.16 15.39
CA ASN A 675 15.90 -50.03 14.95
C ASN A 675 15.70 -48.77 14.10
N GLY A 676 14.93 -48.88 13.03
CA GLY A 676 14.57 -47.79 12.13
C GLY A 676 15.67 -47.33 11.17
N LYS A 677 16.90 -47.85 11.28
CA LYS A 677 17.94 -47.63 10.27
C LYS A 677 17.79 -48.67 9.19
N MET A 678 17.14 -48.33 8.08
CA MET A 678 16.80 -49.31 7.05
C MET A 678 17.96 -49.52 6.06
N CYS A 679 17.94 -50.62 5.33
CA CYS A 679 19.00 -50.98 4.37
C CYS A 679 19.19 -49.99 3.22
N ASN A 680 18.18 -49.18 2.92
CA ASN A 680 18.30 -48.07 1.98
C ASN A 680 19.06 -46.85 2.55
N GLN A 681 19.30 -46.81 3.87
CA GLN A 681 19.99 -45.75 4.60
C GLN A 681 21.35 -46.20 5.15
N VAL A 682 21.57 -47.51 5.27
CA VAL A 682 22.81 -48.07 5.81
C VAL A 682 23.62 -48.74 4.72
N LYS A 683 24.88 -48.32 4.60
CA LYS A 683 25.87 -49.01 3.76
C LYS A 683 26.53 -50.11 4.58
N CYS A 684 26.36 -51.35 4.15
CA CYS A 684 26.96 -52.53 4.78
C CYS A 684 28.38 -52.84 4.29
N SER A 685 28.96 -51.92 3.52
CA SER A 685 30.38 -51.85 3.20
C SER A 685 31.07 -50.77 4.05
N GLY A 686 32.39 -50.85 4.15
CA GLY A 686 33.20 -49.91 4.90
C GLY A 686 34.64 -49.88 4.40
N ALA A 687 35.38 -48.90 4.89
CA ALA A 687 36.75 -48.62 4.53
C ALA A 687 37.62 -49.80 4.95
N CYS A 688 38.21 -50.44 3.95
CA CYS A 688 39.23 -51.45 4.11
C CYS A 688 40.60 -50.79 3.94
N CYS A 689 41.28 -50.52 5.06
CA CYS A 689 42.61 -49.94 5.02
C CYS A 689 43.64 -51.02 4.71
N LEU A 690 44.28 -50.89 3.55
CA LEU A 690 45.42 -51.70 3.16
C LEU A 690 46.71 -51.17 3.78
N LYS A 691 47.74 -52.03 3.85
CA LYS A 691 49.01 -51.72 4.52
C LYS A 691 49.80 -50.58 3.86
N ASP A 692 49.61 -50.36 2.56
CA ASP A 692 50.21 -49.27 1.79
C ASP A 692 49.47 -47.92 1.97
N GLY A 693 48.42 -47.90 2.81
CA GLY A 693 47.55 -46.75 3.02
C GLY A 693 46.54 -46.53 1.89
N THR A 694 46.43 -47.46 0.95
CA THR A 694 45.31 -47.51 0.01
C THR A 694 44.05 -47.90 0.78
N CYS A 695 42.91 -47.33 0.40
CA CYS A 695 41.62 -47.61 1.01
C CYS A 695 40.64 -48.03 -0.07
N GLU A 696 39.95 -49.15 0.15
CA GLU A 696 38.84 -49.61 -0.70
C GLU A 696 37.57 -49.81 0.13
N ASP A 697 36.43 -49.36 -0.39
CA ASP A 697 35.14 -49.58 0.27
C ASP A 697 34.65 -51.01 -0.04
N LEU A 698 34.88 -51.94 0.88
CA LEU A 698 34.60 -53.37 0.70
C LEU A 698 33.60 -53.88 1.74
N SER A 699 33.01 -55.05 1.49
CA SER A 699 32.31 -55.77 2.55
C SER A 699 33.33 -56.23 3.61
N ARG A 700 32.85 -56.53 4.83
CA ARG A 700 33.72 -57.09 5.86
C ARG A 700 34.40 -58.38 5.41
N PHE A 701 33.66 -59.28 4.76
CA PHE A 701 34.21 -60.52 4.23
C PHE A 701 35.30 -60.27 3.18
N ASP A 702 35.04 -59.37 2.23
CA ASP A 702 36.01 -59.04 1.17
C ASP A 702 37.25 -58.30 1.73
N CYS A 703 37.11 -57.55 2.82
CA CYS A 703 38.24 -56.94 3.50
C CYS A 703 39.08 -57.96 4.29
N ASP A 704 38.43 -58.90 4.98
CA ASP A 704 39.10 -59.91 5.80
C ASP A 704 39.88 -60.94 4.97
N VAL A 705 39.53 -61.16 3.70
CA VAL A 705 40.31 -62.00 2.77
C VAL A 705 41.57 -61.32 2.23
N LEU A 706 41.71 -60.01 2.38
CA LEU A 706 42.89 -59.27 1.94
C LEU A 706 44.01 -59.33 3.00
N PRO A 707 45.25 -59.70 2.61
CA PRO A 707 46.32 -59.94 3.56
C PRO A 707 46.71 -58.67 4.32
N LYS A 708 46.52 -58.69 5.64
CA LYS A 708 46.82 -57.60 6.59
C LYS A 708 46.02 -56.31 6.35
N ALA A 709 44.87 -56.39 5.69
CA ALA A 709 43.93 -55.29 5.60
C ALA A 709 43.17 -55.13 6.92
N GLN A 710 42.73 -53.90 7.23
CA GLN A 710 41.94 -53.60 8.43
C GLN A 710 40.62 -52.93 8.07
N TYR A 711 39.52 -53.63 8.34
CA TYR A 711 38.18 -53.11 8.17
C TYR A 711 37.83 -52.11 9.28
N GLN A 712 37.38 -50.91 8.92
CA GLN A 712 37.14 -49.81 9.87
C GLN A 712 35.70 -49.73 10.41
N GLY A 713 34.84 -50.62 9.91
CA GLY A 713 33.42 -50.76 10.28
C GLY A 713 32.48 -50.29 9.18
N ASP A 714 31.25 -50.80 9.21
CA ASP A 714 30.21 -50.50 8.21
C ASP A 714 29.87 -49.01 8.18
N GLY A 715 29.66 -48.46 6.99
CA GLY A 715 29.28 -47.07 6.76
C GLY A 715 30.42 -46.05 6.91
N LYS A 716 31.59 -46.44 7.44
CA LYS A 716 32.78 -45.59 7.43
C LYS A 716 33.48 -45.72 6.09
N MET A 717 33.35 -44.74 5.23
CA MET A 717 33.84 -44.83 3.85
C MET A 717 35.28 -44.28 3.73
N CYS A 718 36.00 -44.68 2.69
CA CYS A 718 37.39 -44.30 2.46
C CYS A 718 37.64 -42.80 2.31
N ASN A 719 36.61 -42.02 2.00
CA ASN A 719 36.67 -40.55 1.96
C ASN A 719 36.59 -39.89 3.35
N GLU A 720 36.17 -40.62 4.38
CA GLU A 720 36.00 -40.14 5.77
C GLU A 720 37.00 -40.79 6.73
N VAL A 721 37.58 -41.92 6.34
CA VAL A 721 38.55 -42.68 7.11
C VAL A 721 39.96 -42.37 6.61
N TYR A 722 40.81 -41.92 7.54
CA TYR A 722 42.23 -41.78 7.26
C TYR A 722 42.93 -43.15 7.36
N CYS A 723 43.22 -43.78 6.22
CA CYS A 723 44.13 -44.92 6.17
C CYS A 723 45.58 -44.39 6.12
N PRO A 724 46.39 -44.61 7.17
CA PRO A 724 47.73 -44.05 7.24
C PRO A 724 48.60 -44.63 6.13
N LYS A 725 49.05 -43.76 5.24
CA LYS A 725 50.09 -44.10 4.27
C LYS A 725 51.43 -44.22 5.00
N PRO A 726 52.30 -45.17 4.61
CA PRO A 726 53.67 -45.25 5.12
C PRO A 726 54.51 -44.08 4.59
N ILE A 727 54.32 -42.90 5.19
CA ILE A 727 55.02 -41.65 4.87
C ILE A 727 56.06 -41.34 5.93
N GLY A 728 57.09 -40.58 5.57
CA GLY A 728 58.17 -40.21 6.49
C GLY A 728 59.09 -39.14 5.92
N ALA A 729 60.11 -38.77 6.67
CA ALA A 729 61.06 -37.73 6.31
C ALA A 729 62.01 -38.19 5.20
N CYS A 730 62.25 -37.28 4.25
CA CYS A 730 63.16 -37.45 3.13
C CYS A 730 64.21 -36.35 3.12
N CYS A 731 65.48 -36.74 3.15
CA CYS A 731 66.62 -35.82 3.11
C CYS A 731 67.14 -35.62 1.68
N TYR A 732 67.33 -34.37 1.26
CA TYR A 732 67.83 -33.98 -0.06
C TYR A 732 69.11 -33.15 -0.01
N GLY A 733 69.95 -33.32 -1.04
CA GLY A 733 71.14 -32.49 -1.27
C GLY A 733 72.34 -32.87 -0.41
N LYS A 734 73.55 -32.67 -0.94
CA LYS A 734 74.80 -33.00 -0.25
C LYS A 734 75.27 -31.91 0.74
N ASP A 735 74.75 -30.69 0.65
CA ASP A 735 75.33 -29.53 1.36
C ASP A 735 74.34 -28.60 2.10
N ASP A 736 73.05 -28.58 1.74
CA ASP A 736 72.03 -27.75 2.41
C ASP A 736 70.93 -28.64 3.00
N LYS A 737 70.68 -28.50 4.31
CA LYS A 737 69.72 -29.24 5.15
C LYS A 737 68.26 -29.19 4.67
N LYS A 738 67.96 -29.70 3.47
CA LYS A 738 66.60 -29.73 2.92
C LYS A 738 65.96 -31.06 3.26
N CYS A 739 65.16 -31.05 4.32
CA CYS A 739 64.29 -32.15 4.69
C CYS A 739 62.86 -31.85 4.22
N ARG A 740 62.19 -32.86 3.67
CA ARG A 740 60.74 -32.82 3.38
C ARG A 740 60.10 -34.03 4.04
N GLN A 741 59.07 -33.79 4.84
CA GLN A 741 58.27 -34.84 5.48
C GLN A 741 57.03 -35.16 4.65
N ASP A 742 56.26 -36.15 5.11
CA ASP A 742 55.01 -36.62 4.49
C ASP A 742 55.19 -37.18 3.06
N LEU A 743 56.37 -37.76 2.78
CA LEU A 743 56.64 -38.42 1.50
C LEU A 743 56.59 -39.92 1.67
N THR A 744 56.07 -40.62 0.67
CA THR A 744 56.26 -42.08 0.58
C THR A 744 57.73 -42.39 0.27
N LYS A 745 58.17 -43.61 0.61
CA LYS A 745 59.52 -44.09 0.28
C LYS A 745 59.84 -43.94 -1.21
N GLU A 746 58.86 -44.19 -2.09
CA GLU A 746 59.02 -44.11 -3.55
C GLU A 746 59.16 -42.65 -4.03
N GLU A 747 58.34 -41.74 -3.53
CA GLU A 747 58.45 -40.30 -3.85
C GLU A 747 59.80 -39.73 -3.37
N CYS A 748 60.26 -40.15 -2.19
CA CYS A 748 61.56 -39.77 -1.66
C CYS A 748 62.73 -40.28 -2.52
N LEU A 749 62.67 -41.55 -2.96
CA LEU A 749 63.69 -42.15 -3.82
C LEU A 749 63.67 -41.57 -5.25
N SER A 750 62.48 -41.24 -5.79
CA SER A 750 62.32 -40.65 -7.12
C SER A 750 62.98 -39.26 -7.23
N THR A 751 63.04 -38.55 -6.11
CA THR A 751 63.69 -37.24 -5.95
C THR A 751 65.16 -37.37 -5.54
N LYS A 752 65.72 -38.59 -5.57
CA LYS A 752 67.09 -38.94 -5.17
C LYS A 752 67.42 -38.58 -3.71
N GLY A 753 66.41 -38.51 -2.86
CA GLY A 753 66.57 -38.31 -1.42
C GLY A 753 66.75 -39.64 -0.67
N ILE A 754 67.12 -39.55 0.60
CA ILE A 754 67.26 -40.70 1.50
C ILE A 754 66.05 -40.72 2.45
N PHE A 755 65.22 -41.75 2.32
CA PHE A 755 64.05 -41.96 3.17
C PHE A 755 64.48 -42.44 4.55
N GLN A 756 64.04 -41.76 5.61
CA GLN A 756 64.53 -41.98 6.97
C GLN A 756 63.71 -43.00 7.77
N GLY A 757 62.60 -43.49 7.21
CA GLY A 757 61.70 -44.45 7.85
C GLY A 757 60.27 -43.94 7.91
N GLU A 758 59.31 -44.83 8.06
CA GLU A 758 57.90 -44.48 8.20
C GLU A 758 57.66 -43.71 9.51
N HIS A 759 56.75 -42.73 9.49
CA HIS A 759 56.38 -41.83 10.60
C HIS A 759 57.49 -40.92 11.15
N THR A 760 58.64 -40.87 10.48
CA THR A 760 59.73 -39.96 10.84
C THR A 760 59.43 -38.53 10.38
N THR A 761 59.74 -37.52 11.20
CA THR A 761 59.52 -36.10 10.89
C THR A 761 60.85 -35.36 10.72
N CYS A 762 60.84 -34.21 10.03
CA CYS A 762 62.07 -33.44 9.83
C CYS A 762 62.68 -32.83 11.11
N ASN A 763 61.99 -32.98 12.25
CA ASN A 763 62.38 -32.44 13.55
C ASN A 763 62.75 -33.54 14.56
N ASP A 764 62.73 -34.83 14.17
CA ASP A 764 63.17 -35.89 15.06
C ASP A 764 64.68 -35.77 15.29
N ASP A 765 65.10 -35.75 16.57
CA ASP A 765 66.49 -35.51 16.98
C ASP A 765 67.49 -36.53 16.40
N ASP A 766 67.00 -37.69 15.95
CA ASP A 766 67.76 -38.77 15.32
C ASP A 766 67.94 -38.59 13.79
N ILE A 767 67.25 -37.63 13.14
CA ILE A 767 67.36 -37.38 11.69
C ILE A 767 68.38 -36.27 11.42
N ALA A 768 69.66 -36.64 11.47
CA ALA A 768 70.72 -35.80 10.92
C ALA A 768 70.90 -36.11 9.43
N CYS A 769 70.24 -35.36 8.53
CA CYS A 769 70.54 -35.43 7.09
C CYS A 769 72.07 -35.26 6.89
N PRO A 770 72.83 -36.32 6.51
CA PRO A 770 74.24 -36.40 6.86
C PRO A 770 75.12 -35.50 5.97
N LYS A 771 75.92 -34.63 6.60
CA LYS A 771 77.13 -34.04 5.99
C LYS A 771 78.23 -35.10 6.02
N GLN A 772 78.68 -35.61 4.87
CA GLN A 772 79.89 -36.43 4.88
C GLN A 772 81.13 -35.55 5.01
N LYS A 773 81.85 -35.69 6.12
CA LYS A 773 83.31 -35.79 6.08
C LYS A 773 83.74 -36.94 6.98
N MET A 774 84.32 -37.96 6.36
CA MET A 774 85.20 -38.90 7.05
C MET A 774 86.44 -38.15 7.52
N ASP A 775 86.79 -38.28 8.80
CA ASP A 775 88.20 -38.31 9.19
C ASP A 775 88.41 -39.22 10.41
N PHE A 776 89.44 -40.05 10.30
CA PHE A 776 89.83 -41.09 11.26
C PHE A 776 90.82 -40.49 12.27
N SER A 777 90.46 -40.37 13.55
CA SER A 777 91.39 -40.61 14.68
C SER A 777 90.73 -40.34 16.05
N ASN A 778 90.91 -41.31 16.96
CA ASN A 778 90.72 -41.26 18.42
C ASN A 778 89.26 -41.20 18.93
N SER A 779 88.69 -42.20 19.62
CA SER A 779 89.06 -43.58 19.92
C SER A 779 87.90 -44.21 20.71
N LYS A 780 87.33 -45.32 20.18
CA LYS A 780 86.84 -46.54 20.87
C LYS A 780 85.68 -46.37 21.90
N PHE A 781 84.56 -47.11 21.89
CA PHE A 781 84.08 -48.42 21.39
C PHE A 781 82.56 -48.24 21.13
N ASP A 782 81.85 -48.77 20.13
CA ASP A 782 81.75 -50.04 19.41
C ASP A 782 80.93 -51.17 20.08
N PHE A 783 79.82 -51.50 19.39
CA PHE A 783 78.81 -52.59 19.47
C PHE A 783 78.25 -53.02 20.83
N GLY A 784 76.95 -53.31 20.99
CA GLY A 784 75.83 -53.58 20.08
C GLY A 784 74.65 -54.01 20.97
N GLY A 785 73.40 -53.68 20.67
CA GLY A 785 72.60 -54.35 19.64
C GLY A 785 71.84 -55.53 20.26
N GLY A 786 70.50 -55.49 20.27
CA GLY A 786 69.71 -56.66 20.66
C GLY A 786 68.23 -56.40 20.98
N LEU A 787 67.46 -56.06 19.94
CA LEU A 787 66.05 -56.36 19.66
C LEU A 787 65.07 -56.84 20.75
N ASP A 788 63.90 -56.18 20.68
CA ASP A 788 62.51 -56.66 20.76
C ASP A 788 61.83 -57.07 22.08
N MET A 789 60.60 -56.53 22.18
CA MET A 789 59.45 -56.91 23.02
C MET A 789 59.27 -58.44 23.16
N PRO A 790 58.73 -58.97 24.29
CA PRO A 790 57.34 -58.68 24.70
C PRO A 790 57.06 -58.74 26.22
N GLU A 791 55.80 -58.44 26.57
CA GLU A 791 55.02 -58.77 27.78
C GLU A 791 55.69 -59.32 29.06
N MET A 792 55.09 -58.85 30.17
CA MET A 792 55.00 -59.47 31.50
C MET A 792 56.15 -59.32 32.49
N GLY A 793 55.82 -58.60 33.57
CA GLY A 793 55.99 -59.12 34.93
C GLY A 793 57.30 -58.76 35.64
N ASN A 794 57.18 -57.84 36.60
CA ASN A 794 58.07 -57.65 37.75
C ASN A 794 59.49 -57.12 37.48
N LEU A 795 59.70 -55.82 37.70
CA LEU A 795 61.03 -55.29 38.03
C LEU A 795 60.97 -54.30 39.19
N PHE A 796 60.99 -54.84 40.41
CA PHE A 796 61.39 -54.12 41.61
C PHE A 796 62.66 -54.78 42.16
N LYS A 797 63.63 -53.90 42.48
CA LYS A 797 64.71 -54.01 43.47
C LYS A 797 66.10 -54.46 42.99
N ASP A 798 67.06 -53.76 43.61
CA ASP A 798 68.51 -53.94 43.64
C ASP A 798 69.22 -53.27 42.45
N PHE A 799 69.68 -52.01 42.51
CA PHE A 799 70.66 -51.49 43.47
C PHE A 799 70.56 -49.97 43.64
N LYS A 800 70.86 -49.55 44.88
CA LYS A 800 70.69 -48.24 45.50
C LYS A 800 71.68 -47.13 45.05
N LEU A 801 71.33 -45.89 45.46
CA LEU A 801 72.14 -44.68 45.75
C LEU A 801 72.17 -43.63 44.62
N ASP A 802 72.03 -42.32 44.84
CA ASP A 802 71.39 -41.46 45.86
C ASP A 802 71.34 -40.07 45.20
N MET A 803 70.25 -39.32 45.38
CA MET A 803 70.12 -37.91 44.95
C MET A 803 70.78 -36.97 45.97
N PRO A 804 70.87 -35.66 45.66
CA PRO A 804 70.21 -34.73 46.57
C PRO A 804 69.27 -33.73 45.89
N ASP A 805 68.10 -33.64 46.52
CA ASP A 805 67.21 -32.50 46.77
C ASP A 805 66.79 -31.56 45.62
N PHE A 806 65.47 -31.42 45.40
CA PHE A 806 64.73 -30.30 45.99
C PHE A 806 63.20 -30.47 45.87
N ASP A 807 62.54 -30.12 46.97
CA ASP A 807 61.13 -30.29 47.37
C ASP A 807 60.20 -29.21 46.78
N PHE A 808 58.93 -29.52 46.50
CA PHE A 808 57.84 -28.54 46.51
C PHE A 808 56.49 -29.18 46.82
N LYS A 809 56.13 -29.11 48.11
CA LYS A 809 54.80 -29.32 48.67
C LYS A 809 54.03 -27.99 48.73
N ASN A 810 52.71 -28.08 48.53
CA ASN A 810 51.61 -27.15 48.90
C ASN A 810 50.98 -26.34 47.77
N MET A 811 49.72 -26.66 47.43
CA MET A 811 48.55 -25.78 47.67
C MET A 811 47.27 -26.45 47.14
N MET A 812 46.49 -27.07 48.04
CA MET A 812 45.06 -27.33 47.85
C MET A 812 44.39 -27.41 49.22
N ASP A 813 43.57 -26.41 49.54
CA ASP A 813 42.48 -26.40 50.54
C ASP A 813 41.31 -25.72 49.82
N GLY A 814 40.05 -26.11 49.88
CA GLY A 814 39.35 -27.20 50.55
C GLY A 814 37.88 -27.17 50.14
N ILE A 815 37.10 -28.18 50.55
CA ILE A 815 35.69 -28.10 51.02
C ILE A 815 35.31 -29.52 51.47
N ASP A 816 34.71 -29.55 52.66
CA ASP A 816 34.44 -30.69 53.53
C ASP A 816 33.01 -31.21 53.33
N PHE A 817 32.81 -32.53 53.30
CA PHE A 817 31.51 -33.16 53.56
C PHE A 817 31.67 -34.43 54.41
N LYS A 818 31.18 -34.33 55.65
CA LYS A 818 31.08 -35.40 56.65
C LYS A 818 30.07 -36.49 56.25
N MET A 819 30.47 -37.75 56.41
CA MET A 819 29.57 -38.91 56.58
C MET A 819 29.37 -39.21 58.08
N PRO A 820 28.23 -39.78 58.52
CA PRO A 820 28.14 -40.47 59.78
C PRO A 820 28.27 -42.00 59.62
N GLY A 821 29.23 -42.58 60.36
CA GLY A 821 29.01 -43.71 61.27
C GLY A 821 28.60 -45.09 60.72
N ARG A 822 29.55 -46.03 60.79
CA ARG A 822 29.35 -47.49 60.76
C ARG A 822 28.47 -47.99 61.91
N ASN A 823 27.70 -49.05 61.65
CA ASN A 823 27.91 -50.37 62.28
C ASN A 823 27.49 -51.48 61.32
#